data_AF-A0A1H6JXL5-F1
#
_entry.id   AF-A0A1H6JXL5-F1
#
_cell.length_a   1.000
_cell.length_b   1.000
_cell.length_c   1.000
_cell.angle_alpha   90.00
_cell.angle_beta   90.00
_cell.angle_gamma   90.00
#
_symmetry.space_group_name_H-M   'P 1'
#
loop_
_entity.id
_entity.type
_entity.pdbx_description
1 polymer ?
#
loop_
_entity_poly.entity_id
_entity_poly.type
_entity_poly.pdbx_seq_one_letter_code
_entity_poly.pdbx_strand_id
1 'polypeptide(L)'
;MIDTDSPMDWRELHRREVTAGRAVTSHPSFGVSLSILRPILSEAFAKFDPATRTEGRYSPIDLECEQIKAALVSQPHPLPEKWISGLTEISMHGVNDPAVEWIWGVAIANAIIEYPQYGADAAWSLLENRHISQEAVIQIFADSLAGASRNVVLEALTELASFIGAHPGIGVYAPERHGLTKRLEEWRRKELIETVWHDPLDHVPWLYPPMSLLTALLPTEKACFLTLLEKTRFPLAVSQALDSPEIFERLDLLLELLILAPDTSEDDSGNGWSWNRNLTAPKLLAATLKHAKEALDPRSDIRTIESLDAQAAPIFAAVAETILKRHDGTFLSFQWLGHLIGEDHRQSNRRSEIWHPIRAAMSALAEAMASLDIGLDQGLRAFHLILPAPSRLEEMRKSGIGDQERGWVTSATDAFLTTTLTEQADARSQTRASAATSLIELYHSVLIRRDQGLYVFQQDPFPTWRHWQPAQLYLSMDAPVAEWESGWRSLAEQRRRAFMTHDDTQADDPSFFHACVGLSLVDYLAFGATARPKEAWECWLSLFDCVFSAALQLNWVRHDRWRHLLAKAFARLPHIRRVDDFEEMAAQLSRLGGDDELLVWCLAMILDNGVEAPLLAQAMQIHRVNLTARLADFIAWEEREGTRRPPSPLAEKAKEIVQVLPPSLVYGQTVRVRTHKNVFLGEAL
;
A
#
# COMPACT_ATOMS: atom_id res chain seq x y z
N MET A 1 -2.40 -14.55 33.64
CA MET A 1 -2.99 -13.31 33.12
C MET A 1 -1.92 -12.24 33.23
N ILE A 2 -1.24 -11.97 32.13
CA ILE A 2 -0.28 -10.88 31.99
C ILE A 2 -0.92 -9.94 30.97
N ASP A 3 -1.02 -8.68 31.34
CA ASP A 3 -1.58 -7.58 30.56
C ASP A 3 -0.89 -7.47 29.19
N THR A 4 -1.66 -7.57 28.10
CA THR A 4 -1.13 -7.58 26.71
C THR A 4 -1.32 -6.26 25.95
N ASP A 5 -1.81 -5.20 26.59
CA ASP A 5 -2.25 -3.98 25.89
C ASP A 5 -1.31 -2.77 26.00
N SER A 6 -0.04 -2.98 26.32
CA SER A 6 0.98 -1.93 26.21
C SER A 6 2.05 -2.35 25.20
N PRO A 7 2.44 -1.50 24.23
CA PRO A 7 3.55 -1.80 23.34
C PRO A 7 4.79 -2.05 24.22
N MET A 8 5.31 -3.26 24.13
CA MET A 8 6.47 -3.70 24.88
C MET A 8 7.64 -2.77 24.53
N ASP A 9 8.09 -1.97 25.51
CA ASP A 9 9.24 -1.09 25.35
C ASP A 9 10.48 -1.96 25.15
N TRP A 10 10.85 -2.15 23.88
CA TRP A 10 11.99 -2.98 23.48
C TRP A 10 13.30 -2.51 24.12
N ARG A 11 13.38 -1.22 24.52
CA ARG A 11 14.51 -0.66 25.25
C ARG A 11 14.62 -1.23 26.66
N GLU A 12 13.50 -1.56 27.29
CA GLU A 12 13.44 -2.19 28.62
C GLU A 12 13.74 -3.70 28.54
N LEU A 13 13.35 -4.37 27.45
CA LEU A 13 13.70 -5.78 27.20
C LEU A 13 15.21 -5.93 26.92
N HIS A 14 15.77 -5.07 26.06
CA HIS A 14 17.21 -5.00 25.80
C HIS A 14 18.00 -4.66 27.07
N ARG A 15 17.49 -3.72 27.88
CA ARG A 15 18.06 -3.40 29.20
C ARG A 15 18.07 -4.64 30.11
N ARG A 16 16.97 -5.39 30.20
CA ARG A 16 16.87 -6.61 31.03
C ARG A 16 17.81 -7.72 30.57
N GLU A 17 17.95 -7.94 29.28
CA GLU A 17 18.82 -8.99 28.71
C GLU A 17 20.32 -8.65 28.87
N VAL A 18 20.71 -7.37 28.69
CA VAL A 18 22.07 -6.88 28.96
C VAL A 18 22.40 -6.96 30.45
N THR A 19 21.44 -6.62 31.32
CA THR A 19 21.63 -6.72 32.79
C THR A 19 21.64 -8.18 33.28
N ALA A 20 21.08 -9.12 32.50
CA ALA A 20 21.07 -10.54 32.78
C ALA A 20 22.32 -11.29 32.27
N GLY A 21 23.27 -10.60 31.63
CA GLY A 21 24.55 -11.18 31.20
C GLY A 21 24.42 -12.25 30.11
N ARG A 22 23.36 -12.22 29.28
CA ARG A 22 23.10 -13.24 28.24
C ARG A 22 22.99 -12.67 26.83
N ALA A 23 24.00 -11.91 26.38
CA ALA A 23 24.36 -11.60 24.98
C ALA A 23 25.53 -10.60 25.06
N VAL A 24 26.69 -10.64 24.38
CA VAL A 24 27.19 -11.30 23.17
C VAL A 24 28.70 -11.52 23.41
N THR A 25 29.20 -12.76 23.51
CA THR A 25 30.65 -13.04 23.65
C THR A 25 31.14 -14.08 22.64
N SER A 26 30.79 -13.90 21.37
CA SER A 26 31.31 -14.78 20.31
C SER A 26 31.60 -14.04 19.01
N HIS A 27 32.24 -12.86 19.08
CA HIS A 27 32.98 -12.31 17.95
C HIS A 27 34.45 -12.08 18.36
N PRO A 28 35.43 -12.74 17.71
CA PRO A 28 36.85 -12.65 18.07
C PRO A 28 37.49 -11.26 17.92
N SER A 29 36.77 -10.26 17.42
CA SER A 29 37.28 -8.90 17.17
C SER A 29 37.21 -7.97 18.40
N PHE A 30 36.47 -8.32 19.46
CA PHE A 30 36.22 -7.39 20.57
C PHE A 30 37.42 -7.22 21.53
N GLY A 31 38.28 -8.22 21.65
CA GLY A 31 39.45 -8.21 22.55
C GLY A 31 40.70 -7.53 21.96
N VAL A 32 40.71 -7.26 20.65
CA VAL A 32 41.88 -6.72 19.92
C VAL A 32 41.76 -5.21 19.69
N SER A 33 40.54 -4.67 19.65
CA SER A 33 40.25 -3.26 19.34
C SER A 33 40.74 -2.27 20.40
N LEU A 34 40.63 -2.61 21.69
CA LEU A 34 41.00 -1.73 22.81
C LEU A 34 42.52 -1.61 23.03
N SER A 35 43.33 -2.59 22.59
CA SER A 35 44.79 -2.54 22.70
C SER A 35 45.44 -1.66 21.61
N ILE A 36 44.80 -1.54 20.45
CA ILE A 36 45.33 -0.82 19.29
C ILE A 36 44.99 0.67 19.35
N LEU A 37 43.77 1.03 19.77
CA LEU A 37 43.32 2.42 19.85
C LEU A 37 43.86 3.17 21.09
N ARG A 38 44.46 2.47 22.05
CA ARG A 38 44.85 3.03 23.36
C ARG A 38 45.96 4.08 23.30
N PRO A 39 47.07 3.91 22.55
CA PRO A 39 48.09 4.94 22.40
C PRO A 39 47.57 6.15 21.60
N ILE A 40 46.68 5.89 20.64
CA ILE A 40 46.10 6.86 19.70
C ILE A 40 45.10 7.79 20.40
N LEU A 41 44.16 7.21 21.16
CA LEU A 41 43.27 7.97 22.03
C LEU A 41 44.10 8.73 23.07
N SER A 42 45.19 8.15 23.58
CA SER A 42 46.06 8.82 24.55
C SER A 42 46.67 10.13 24.02
N GLU A 43 47.01 10.18 22.73
CA GLU A 43 47.57 11.36 22.08
C GLU A 43 46.49 12.38 21.66
N ALA A 44 45.32 11.92 21.22
CA ALA A 44 44.16 12.78 20.94
C ALA A 44 43.66 13.48 22.22
N PHE A 45 43.65 12.77 23.35
CA PHE A 45 43.33 13.34 24.67
C PHE A 45 44.43 14.29 25.19
N ALA A 46 45.70 14.09 24.83
CA ALA A 46 46.79 14.99 25.22
C ALA A 46 46.75 16.34 24.47
N LYS A 47 46.09 16.40 23.31
CA LYS A 47 45.83 17.62 22.54
C LYS A 47 44.59 18.39 23.02
N PHE A 48 43.80 17.82 23.93
CA PHE A 48 42.58 18.44 24.48
C PHE A 48 42.88 19.05 25.86
N ASP A 49 42.72 20.36 26.01
CA ASP A 49 43.10 21.10 27.22
C ASP A 49 42.27 20.69 28.45
N PRO A 50 42.86 20.11 29.52
CA PRO A 50 42.16 19.54 30.67
C PRO A 50 41.72 20.55 31.75
N ALA A 51 41.51 21.82 31.42
CA ALA A 51 41.27 22.87 32.42
C ALA A 51 39.96 22.74 33.24
N THR A 52 39.14 21.71 33.02
CA THR A 52 37.87 21.51 33.73
C THR A 52 37.71 20.09 34.27
N ARG A 53 38.30 19.84 35.46
CA ARG A 53 37.59 19.42 36.69
C ARG A 53 38.51 18.64 37.64
N THR A 54 38.72 19.25 38.79
CA THR A 54 39.11 18.61 40.05
C THR A 54 37.89 18.07 40.80
N GLU A 55 38.13 17.06 41.64
CA GLU A 55 37.34 16.55 42.79
C GLU A 55 36.51 15.25 42.59
N GLY A 56 37.16 14.09 42.80
CA GLY A 56 37.01 13.29 44.03
C GLY A 56 35.92 12.18 44.18
N ARG A 57 36.40 10.97 44.58
CA ARG A 57 35.75 9.80 45.27
C ARG A 57 35.13 8.73 44.31
N TYR A 58 35.50 7.44 44.35
CA TYR A 58 35.11 6.40 45.32
C TYR A 58 35.88 5.04 45.19
N SER A 59 35.51 4.07 46.04
CA SER A 59 36.14 2.80 46.49
C SER A 59 35.66 1.53 45.74
N PRO A 60 36.23 0.31 45.94
CA PRO A 60 36.37 -0.75 44.93
C PRO A 60 35.32 -1.88 44.99
N ILE A 61 35.12 -2.55 43.85
CA ILE A 61 34.64 -3.94 43.77
C ILE A 61 35.49 -4.67 42.72
N ASP A 62 36.38 -5.54 43.20
CA ASP A 62 37.26 -6.40 42.42
C ASP A 62 36.61 -7.77 42.22
N LEU A 63 36.37 -8.17 40.97
CA LEU A 63 36.54 -9.57 40.55
C LEU A 63 36.59 -9.75 39.02
N GLU A 64 36.04 -8.80 38.24
CA GLU A 64 36.13 -8.81 36.76
C GLU A 64 37.29 -7.93 36.22
N CYS A 65 37.74 -6.94 37.01
CA CYS A 65 38.89 -6.09 36.71
C CYS A 65 40.22 -6.85 36.65
N GLU A 66 40.41 -7.91 37.43
CA GLU A 66 41.64 -8.72 37.44
C GLU A 66 41.83 -9.50 36.13
N GLN A 67 40.74 -9.94 35.48
CA GLN A 67 40.82 -10.66 34.21
C GLN A 67 41.17 -9.72 33.05
N ILE A 68 40.66 -8.48 33.07
CA ILE A 68 40.98 -7.44 32.09
C ILE A 68 42.38 -6.84 32.35
N LYS A 69 42.78 -6.62 33.61
CA LYS A 69 44.16 -6.24 33.99
C LYS A 69 45.17 -7.31 33.60
N ALA A 70 44.92 -8.59 33.88
CA ALA A 70 45.83 -9.67 33.52
C ALA A 70 46.01 -9.80 32.00
N ALA A 71 44.94 -9.57 31.22
CA ALA A 71 45.02 -9.52 29.76
C ALA A 71 45.85 -8.31 29.27
N LEU A 72 45.67 -7.13 29.86
CA LEU A 72 46.37 -5.88 29.47
C LEU A 72 47.83 -5.79 29.94
N VAL A 73 48.23 -6.54 30.97
CA VAL A 73 49.61 -6.60 31.51
C VAL A 73 50.48 -7.62 30.76
N SER A 74 49.89 -8.55 30.01
CA SER A 74 50.61 -9.68 29.41
C SER A 74 51.29 -9.40 28.05
N GLN A 75 51.21 -8.17 27.52
CA GLN A 75 51.97 -7.76 26.33
C GLN A 75 52.70 -6.42 26.56
N PRO A 76 53.93 -6.26 26.02
CA PRO A 76 54.82 -5.20 26.44
C PRO A 76 54.49 -3.89 25.70
N HIS A 77 53.68 -3.03 26.30
CA HIS A 77 53.89 -1.57 26.26
C HIS A 77 53.11 -0.89 27.40
N PRO A 78 53.74 0.01 28.17
CA PRO A 78 53.16 0.55 29.38
C PRO A 78 52.26 1.73 29.03
N LEU A 79 51.00 1.65 29.41
CA LEU A 79 50.12 2.82 29.46
C LEU A 79 49.94 3.23 30.92
N PRO A 80 49.95 4.53 31.24
CA PRO A 80 49.84 5.00 32.62
C PRO A 80 48.53 4.53 33.26
N GLU A 81 48.64 3.99 34.46
CA GLU A 81 47.54 3.42 35.25
C GLU A 81 46.31 4.33 35.37
N LYS A 82 46.53 5.66 35.40
CA LYS A 82 45.48 6.70 35.52
C LYS A 82 44.51 6.78 34.33
N TRP A 83 44.93 6.32 33.17
CA TRP A 83 44.17 6.44 31.92
C TRP A 83 43.29 5.21 31.71
N ILE A 84 43.80 4.05 32.15
CA ILE A 84 43.03 2.82 32.26
C ILE A 84 41.90 3.03 33.23
N SER A 85 42.20 3.56 34.42
CA SER A 85 41.21 3.78 35.47
C SER A 85 40.08 4.68 35.01
N GLY A 86 40.33 5.77 34.28
CA GLY A 86 39.27 6.66 33.78
C GLY A 86 38.33 6.03 32.74
N LEU A 87 38.88 5.20 31.83
CA LEU A 87 38.11 4.45 30.81
C LEU A 87 37.23 3.35 31.43
N THR A 88 37.76 2.63 32.41
CA THR A 88 36.98 1.64 33.17
C THR A 88 36.01 2.29 34.15
N GLU A 89 36.35 3.37 34.85
CA GLU A 89 35.45 4.03 35.82
C GLU A 89 34.21 4.61 35.15
N ILE A 90 34.31 5.24 33.99
CA ILE A 90 33.15 5.89 33.34
C ILE A 90 32.23 4.84 32.69
N SER A 91 32.78 3.80 32.06
CA SER A 91 31.98 2.68 31.53
C SER A 91 31.36 1.81 32.63
N MET A 92 32.02 1.68 33.79
CA MET A 92 31.50 0.95 34.95
C MET A 92 30.54 1.76 35.82
N HIS A 93 30.53 3.10 35.74
CA HIS A 93 29.70 3.95 36.60
C HIS A 93 28.51 4.61 35.91
N GLY A 94 28.32 4.40 34.60
CA GLY A 94 27.11 4.86 33.89
C GLY A 94 26.89 6.36 34.05
N VAL A 95 27.96 7.16 33.96
CA VAL A 95 27.85 8.61 34.05
C VAL A 95 27.29 9.11 32.71
N ASN A 96 25.97 9.33 32.68
CA ASN A 96 25.29 10.02 31.58
C ASN A 96 25.62 11.54 31.63
N ASP A 97 26.90 11.91 31.48
CA ASP A 97 27.33 13.30 31.31
C ASP A 97 27.55 13.57 29.81
N PRO A 98 26.67 14.35 29.16
CA PRO A 98 26.78 14.65 27.72
C PRO A 98 28.14 15.24 27.31
N ALA A 99 28.82 15.95 28.21
CA ALA A 99 30.14 16.50 27.92
C ALA A 99 31.21 15.40 27.75
N VAL A 100 31.10 14.32 28.53
CA VAL A 100 32.02 13.18 28.45
C VAL A 100 31.75 12.38 27.17
N GLU A 101 30.48 12.14 26.85
CA GLU A 101 30.07 11.47 25.60
C GLU A 101 30.56 12.24 24.37
N TRP A 102 30.49 13.58 24.40
CA TRP A 102 31.00 14.47 23.37
C TRP A 102 32.52 14.36 23.19
N ILE A 103 33.29 14.43 24.29
CA ILE A 103 34.77 14.30 24.25
C ILE A 103 35.18 12.95 23.65
N TRP A 104 34.50 11.87 24.01
CA TRP A 104 34.75 10.55 23.42
C TRP A 104 34.46 10.50 21.93
N GLY A 105 33.35 11.10 21.48
CA GLY A 105 33.03 11.20 20.07
C GLY A 105 34.11 11.95 19.29
N VAL A 106 34.57 13.10 19.79
CA VAL A 106 35.67 13.88 19.18
C VAL A 106 36.97 13.06 19.13
N ALA A 107 37.33 12.38 20.22
CA ALA A 107 38.55 11.59 20.29
C ALA A 107 38.54 10.44 19.28
N ILE A 108 37.41 9.75 19.13
CA ILE A 108 37.24 8.66 18.15
C ILE A 108 37.31 9.20 16.72
N ALA A 109 36.64 10.32 16.44
CA ALA A 109 36.68 10.94 15.12
C ALA A 109 38.10 11.34 14.70
N ASN A 110 38.84 11.99 15.60
CA ASN A 110 40.23 12.36 15.35
C ASN A 110 41.15 11.13 15.20
N ALA A 111 40.92 10.08 15.98
CA ALA A 111 41.67 8.84 15.85
C ALA A 111 41.50 8.21 14.46
N ILE A 112 40.27 8.18 13.93
CA ILE A 112 39.99 7.66 12.58
C ILE A 112 40.71 8.49 11.51
N ILE A 113 40.75 9.82 11.67
CA ILE A 113 41.37 10.74 10.72
C ILE A 113 42.90 10.67 10.76
N GLU A 114 43.51 10.69 11.95
CA GLU A 114 44.96 10.72 12.11
C GLU A 114 45.60 9.33 11.85
N TYR A 115 44.82 8.26 12.03
CA TYR A 115 45.33 6.89 12.06
C TYR A 115 44.50 5.87 11.25
N PRO A 116 44.21 6.14 9.96
CA PRO A 116 43.32 5.30 9.13
C PRO A 116 43.79 3.84 8.99
N GLN A 117 45.10 3.59 9.05
CA GLN A 117 45.71 2.27 8.89
C GLN A 117 45.39 1.27 10.03
N TYR A 118 44.84 1.74 11.16
CA TYR A 118 44.51 0.88 12.30
C TYR A 118 43.07 0.35 12.28
N GLY A 119 42.36 0.56 11.16
CA GLY A 119 41.09 -0.07 10.82
C GLY A 119 39.89 0.68 11.40
N ALA A 120 39.11 1.30 10.51
CA ALA A 120 37.86 1.98 10.87
C ALA A 120 36.85 1.01 11.53
N ASP A 121 36.88 -0.28 11.17
CA ASP A 121 36.04 -1.35 11.72
C ASP A 121 36.08 -1.45 13.26
N ALA A 122 37.28 -1.31 13.85
CA ALA A 122 37.45 -1.34 15.30
C ALA A 122 36.80 -0.12 15.96
N ALA A 123 36.90 1.06 15.32
CA ALA A 123 36.30 2.29 15.79
C ALA A 123 34.76 2.28 15.65
N TRP A 124 34.21 1.68 14.59
CA TRP A 124 32.77 1.53 14.39
C TRP A 124 32.10 0.70 15.48
N SER A 125 32.77 -0.37 15.93
CA SER A 125 32.27 -1.20 17.04
C SER A 125 32.17 -0.44 18.38
N LEU A 126 32.98 0.60 18.58
CA LEU A 126 32.90 1.46 19.77
C LEU A 126 31.70 2.39 19.70
N LEU A 127 31.29 2.82 18.51
CA LEU A 127 30.16 3.73 18.29
C LEU A 127 28.78 3.06 18.47
N GLU A 128 28.76 1.74 18.71
CA GLU A 128 27.58 1.05 19.26
C GLU A 128 27.36 1.37 20.75
N ASN A 129 28.37 1.90 21.45
CA ASN A 129 28.27 2.28 22.84
C ASN A 129 27.51 3.60 23.00
N ARG A 130 26.41 3.57 23.75
CA ARG A 130 25.59 4.74 24.08
C ARG A 130 26.34 5.89 24.78
N HIS A 131 27.51 5.60 25.35
CA HIS A 131 28.33 6.59 26.06
C HIS A 131 29.29 7.35 25.14
N ILE A 132 29.06 7.29 23.82
CA ILE A 132 29.82 8.03 22.81
C ILE A 132 28.82 8.83 21.99
N SER A 133 29.00 10.16 21.95
CA SER A 133 28.14 11.04 21.13
C SER A 133 28.48 10.85 19.66
N GLN A 134 27.47 10.49 18.88
CA GLN A 134 27.58 10.36 17.43
C GLN A 134 27.56 11.72 16.75
N GLU A 135 26.82 12.67 17.31
CA GLU A 135 26.72 14.05 16.86
C GLU A 135 28.11 14.72 16.86
N ALA A 136 28.92 14.44 17.90
CA ALA A 136 30.30 14.90 17.97
C ALA A 136 31.17 14.34 16.82
N VAL A 137 31.00 13.05 16.48
CA VAL A 137 31.72 12.43 15.37
C VAL A 137 31.28 13.02 14.03
N ILE A 138 29.96 13.16 13.82
CA ILE A 138 29.36 13.74 12.62
C ILE A 138 29.90 15.16 12.39
N GLN A 139 29.96 15.98 13.44
CA GLN A 139 30.48 17.34 13.36
C GLN A 139 31.96 17.36 12.94
N ILE A 140 32.81 16.56 13.57
CA ILE A 140 34.25 16.50 13.23
C ILE A 140 34.45 15.99 11.80
N PHE A 141 33.66 15.01 11.36
CA PHE A 141 33.72 14.52 9.99
C PHE A 141 33.26 15.58 8.99
N ALA A 142 32.16 16.28 9.26
CA ALA A 142 31.67 17.37 8.41
C ALA A 142 32.72 18.49 8.26
N ASP A 143 33.36 18.90 9.36
CA ASP A 143 34.42 19.92 9.34
C ASP A 143 35.66 19.43 8.57
N SER A 144 36.01 18.15 8.73
CA SER A 144 37.17 17.52 8.08
C SER A 144 36.96 17.28 6.59
N LEU A 145 35.72 17.06 6.15
CA LEU A 145 35.34 16.95 4.72
C LEU A 145 35.55 18.27 3.96
N ALA A 146 35.49 19.41 4.64
CA ALA A 146 35.81 20.72 4.06
C ALA A 146 37.32 21.02 4.03
N GLY A 147 38.16 20.18 4.64
CA GLY A 147 39.57 20.44 4.90
C GLY A 147 40.55 19.46 4.24
N ALA A 148 41.78 19.44 4.73
CA ALA A 148 42.87 18.60 4.20
C ALA A 148 42.63 17.09 4.43
N SER A 149 41.81 16.73 5.43
CA SER A 149 41.51 15.35 5.79
C SER A 149 40.36 14.73 4.99
N ARG A 150 39.82 15.44 4.00
CA ARG A 150 38.65 15.03 3.20
C ARG A 150 38.75 13.59 2.69
N ASN A 151 39.88 13.22 2.06
CA ASN A 151 40.03 11.89 1.46
C ASN A 151 40.01 10.77 2.50
N VAL A 152 40.60 11.00 3.67
CA VAL A 152 40.63 10.01 4.76
C VAL A 152 39.24 9.78 5.33
N VAL A 153 38.47 10.86 5.55
CA VAL A 153 37.08 10.75 6.04
C VAL A 153 36.20 10.05 5.01
N LEU A 154 36.33 10.39 3.73
CA LEU A 154 35.59 9.73 2.66
C LEU A 154 35.92 8.23 2.55
N GLU A 155 37.19 7.86 2.70
CA GLU A 155 37.62 6.47 2.74
C GLU A 155 36.98 5.74 3.92
N ALA A 156 37.02 6.32 5.13
CA ALA A 156 36.40 5.75 6.32
C ALA A 156 34.87 5.57 6.17
N LEU A 157 34.15 6.57 5.65
CA LEU A 157 32.71 6.47 5.40
C LEU A 157 32.39 5.44 4.29
N THR A 158 33.28 5.32 3.29
CA THR A 158 33.17 4.32 2.23
C THR A 158 33.37 2.91 2.78
N GLU A 159 34.34 2.72 3.68
CA GLU A 159 34.56 1.47 4.40
C GLU A 159 33.35 1.10 5.25
N LEU A 160 32.79 2.05 6.01
CA LEU A 160 31.58 1.86 6.79
C LEU A 160 30.40 1.36 5.92
N ALA A 161 30.11 2.02 4.81
CA ALA A 161 29.04 1.61 3.89
C ALA A 161 29.29 0.19 3.32
N SER A 162 30.56 -0.13 3.02
CA SER A 162 30.96 -1.45 2.52
C SER A 162 30.82 -2.53 3.59
N PHE A 163 31.19 -2.21 4.84
CA PHE A 163 31.07 -3.09 5.99
C PHE A 163 29.60 -3.46 6.26
N ILE A 164 28.70 -2.47 6.21
CA ILE A 164 27.25 -2.67 6.38
C ILE A 164 26.71 -3.60 5.29
N GLY A 165 27.07 -3.36 4.03
CA GLY A 165 26.65 -4.21 2.91
C GLY A 165 27.17 -5.66 3.01
N ALA A 166 28.38 -5.84 3.54
CA ALA A 166 28.98 -7.16 3.76
C ALA A 166 28.38 -7.90 4.97
N HIS A 167 27.89 -7.17 5.98
CA HIS A 167 27.40 -7.74 7.23
C HIS A 167 25.96 -7.29 7.57
N PRO A 168 24.94 -7.66 6.77
CA PRO A 168 23.56 -7.20 6.99
C PRO A 168 22.94 -7.63 8.33
N GLY A 169 23.54 -8.59 9.03
CA GLY A 169 23.11 -9.05 10.36
C GLY A 169 23.65 -8.23 11.54
N ILE A 170 24.49 -7.21 11.31
CA ILE A 170 24.85 -6.22 12.34
C ILE A 170 23.59 -5.49 12.82
N GLY A 171 23.54 -5.06 14.08
CA GLY A 171 22.35 -4.37 14.60
C GLY A 171 21.08 -5.23 14.77
N VAL A 172 21.20 -6.57 14.62
CA VAL A 172 20.09 -7.53 14.79
C VAL A 172 20.46 -8.57 15.84
N TYR A 173 19.45 -8.98 16.63
CA TYR A 173 19.59 -10.03 17.63
C TYR A 173 20.07 -11.34 17.01
N ALA A 174 21.02 -12.00 17.67
CA ALA A 174 21.70 -13.19 17.14
C ALA A 174 20.75 -14.29 16.58
N PRO A 175 19.61 -14.62 17.22
CA PRO A 175 18.68 -15.63 16.70
C PRO A 175 18.01 -15.26 15.36
N GLU A 176 17.86 -13.96 15.07
CA GLU A 176 17.15 -13.47 13.88
C GLU A 176 18.06 -13.28 12.66
N ARG A 177 19.38 -13.20 12.88
CA ARG A 177 20.38 -12.93 11.82
C ARG A 177 20.29 -13.90 10.64
N HIS A 178 20.16 -15.19 10.91
CA HIS A 178 20.07 -16.21 9.85
C HIS A 178 18.79 -16.05 9.02
N GLY A 179 17.67 -15.74 9.67
CA GLY A 179 16.40 -15.47 9.01
C GLY A 179 16.47 -14.22 8.12
N LEU A 180 17.10 -13.16 8.61
CA LEU A 180 17.33 -11.93 7.85
C LEU A 180 18.18 -12.19 6.60
N THR A 181 19.33 -12.86 6.73
CA THR A 181 20.21 -13.15 5.59
C THR A 181 19.44 -13.92 4.50
N LYS A 182 18.69 -14.96 4.88
CA LYS A 182 17.89 -15.73 3.93
C LYS A 182 16.83 -14.88 3.22
N ARG A 183 16.08 -14.06 3.97
CA ARG A 183 15.06 -13.16 3.40
C ARG A 183 15.68 -12.10 2.47
N LEU A 184 16.84 -11.56 2.83
CA LEU A 184 17.56 -10.60 2.01
C LEU A 184 18.06 -11.23 0.72
N GLU A 185 18.56 -12.47 0.75
CA GLU A 185 18.93 -13.23 -0.45
C GLU A 185 17.73 -13.52 -1.36
N GLU A 186 16.59 -13.92 -0.79
CA GLU A 186 15.34 -14.12 -1.53
C GLU A 186 14.85 -12.80 -2.15
N TRP A 187 14.93 -11.70 -1.41
CA TRP A 187 14.55 -10.38 -1.89
C TRP A 187 15.47 -9.89 -3.01
N ARG A 188 16.80 -10.06 -2.90
CA ARG A 188 17.78 -9.69 -3.94
C ARG A 188 17.59 -10.43 -5.26
N ARG A 189 16.80 -11.52 -5.28
CA ARG A 189 16.42 -12.24 -6.51
C ARG A 189 15.18 -11.67 -7.19
N LYS A 190 14.42 -10.78 -6.53
CA LYS A 190 13.24 -10.16 -7.12
C LYS A 190 13.67 -9.11 -8.15
N GLU A 191 12.91 -9.01 -9.24
CA GLU A 191 13.18 -8.10 -10.36
C GLU A 191 12.31 -6.84 -10.31
N LEU A 192 11.36 -6.77 -9.38
CA LEU A 192 10.37 -5.70 -9.29
C LEU A 192 10.74 -4.68 -8.21
N ILE A 193 10.84 -3.41 -8.63
CA ILE A 193 11.16 -2.22 -7.81
C ILE A 193 10.21 -2.01 -6.64
N GLU A 194 8.98 -2.50 -6.79
CA GLU A 194 7.87 -2.28 -5.88
C GLU A 194 8.11 -2.86 -4.48
N THR A 195 8.97 -3.88 -4.45
CA THR A 195 9.42 -4.54 -3.24
C THR A 195 10.28 -3.63 -2.36
N VAL A 196 10.76 -2.50 -2.88
CA VAL A 196 11.51 -1.49 -2.12
C VAL A 196 10.59 -0.64 -1.26
N TRP A 197 9.36 -0.35 -1.71
CA TRP A 197 8.42 0.52 -0.99
C TRP A 197 7.72 -0.17 0.20
N HIS A 198 7.57 -1.50 0.16
CA HIS A 198 6.88 -2.30 1.19
C HIS A 198 7.79 -2.91 2.26
N ASP A 199 8.95 -2.30 2.51
CA ASP A 199 10.10 -2.86 3.26
C ASP A 199 9.93 -4.37 3.57
N PRO A 200 10.42 -5.27 2.70
CA PRO A 200 10.11 -6.70 2.76
C PRO A 200 10.69 -7.40 3.99
N LEU A 201 11.40 -6.61 4.82
CA LEU A 201 12.10 -6.99 6.03
C LEU A 201 11.54 -6.24 7.26
N ASP A 202 10.43 -5.50 7.15
CA ASP A 202 9.80 -4.66 8.20
C ASP A 202 9.57 -5.38 9.54
N HIS A 203 9.51 -6.71 9.53
CA HIS A 203 9.34 -7.51 10.73
C HIS A 203 10.65 -7.80 11.48
N VAL A 204 11.79 -7.34 10.98
CA VAL A 204 13.11 -7.49 11.62
C VAL A 204 13.56 -6.11 12.10
N PRO A 205 13.60 -5.84 13.41
CA PRO A 205 14.12 -4.59 13.92
C PRO A 205 15.62 -4.53 13.64
N TRP A 206 16.01 -3.77 12.63
CA TRP A 206 17.41 -3.48 12.32
C TRP A 206 17.72 -2.06 12.76
N LEU A 207 18.67 -1.92 13.69
CA LEU A 207 19.17 -0.63 14.13
C LEU A 207 20.69 -0.70 14.26
N TYR A 208 21.39 0.05 13.41
CA TYR A 208 22.84 0.19 13.50
C TYR A 208 23.20 1.66 13.66
N PRO A 209 23.44 2.12 14.90
CA PRO A 209 23.69 3.53 15.18
C PRO A 209 24.80 4.18 14.33
N PRO A 210 25.95 3.53 14.05
CA PRO A 210 27.00 4.14 13.21
C PRO A 210 26.55 4.48 11.78
N MET A 211 25.41 3.98 11.30
CA MET A 211 24.83 4.39 10.02
C MET A 211 24.57 5.91 9.95
N SER A 212 24.28 6.55 11.08
CA SER A 212 24.05 8.00 11.17
C SER A 212 25.27 8.82 10.72
N LEU A 213 26.48 8.28 10.83
CA LEU A 213 27.71 9.02 10.50
C LEU A 213 27.79 9.45 9.04
N LEU A 214 27.07 8.74 8.14
CA LEU A 214 26.98 9.14 6.74
C LEU A 214 26.32 10.52 6.58
N THR A 215 25.49 10.98 7.53
CA THR A 215 24.85 12.31 7.46
C THR A 215 25.85 13.46 7.54
N ALA A 216 27.09 13.21 7.98
CA ALA A 216 28.19 14.17 7.91
C ALA A 216 28.47 14.69 6.48
N LEU A 217 28.06 13.95 5.45
CA LEU A 217 28.17 14.34 4.04
C LEU A 217 27.06 15.28 3.57
N LEU A 218 25.93 15.38 4.27
CA LEU A 218 24.78 16.18 3.81
C LEU A 218 25.09 17.68 3.60
N PRO A 219 25.93 18.35 4.42
CA PRO A 219 26.22 19.76 4.24
C PRO A 219 27.03 20.06 2.96
N THR A 220 27.88 19.14 2.52
CA THR A 220 28.89 19.39 1.47
C THR A 220 28.78 18.49 0.25
N GLU A 221 28.39 17.22 0.40
CA GLU A 221 28.49 16.17 -0.63
C GLU A 221 27.26 15.23 -0.68
N LYS A 222 26.06 15.80 -0.84
CA LYS A 222 24.79 15.04 -0.88
C LYS A 222 24.75 13.89 -1.89
N ALA A 223 25.33 14.04 -3.08
CA ALA A 223 25.40 12.96 -4.06
C ALA A 223 26.31 11.81 -3.60
N CYS A 224 27.39 12.12 -2.88
CA CYS A 224 28.27 11.11 -2.27
C CYS A 224 27.53 10.33 -1.18
N PHE A 225 26.80 11.04 -0.31
CA PHE A 225 25.92 10.41 0.69
C PHE A 225 25.00 9.35 0.07
N LEU A 226 24.24 9.72 -0.98
CA LEU A 226 23.33 8.80 -1.65
C LEU A 226 24.06 7.63 -2.33
N THR A 227 25.23 7.88 -2.92
CA THR A 227 26.06 6.83 -3.52
C THR A 227 26.55 5.82 -2.46
N LEU A 228 26.93 6.29 -1.27
CA LEU A 228 27.34 5.42 -0.17
C LEU A 228 26.15 4.63 0.40
N LEU A 229 24.97 5.24 0.50
CA LEU A 229 23.74 4.51 0.86
C LEU A 229 23.47 3.37 -0.11
N GLU A 230 23.57 3.62 -1.43
CA GLU A 230 23.37 2.56 -2.43
C GLU A 230 24.40 1.44 -2.35
N LYS A 231 25.64 1.78 -2.00
CA LYS A 231 26.72 0.80 -1.84
C LYS A 231 26.39 -0.26 -0.80
N THR A 232 25.57 0.06 0.21
CA THR A 232 25.10 -0.92 1.20
C THR A 232 24.26 -2.03 0.57
N ARG A 233 23.55 -1.77 -0.54
CA ARG A 233 22.60 -2.69 -1.19
C ARG A 233 21.65 -3.35 -0.17
N PHE A 234 21.22 -2.57 0.83
CA PHE A 234 20.44 -3.06 1.95
C PHE A 234 19.29 -2.11 2.31
N PRO A 235 18.02 -2.49 2.03
CA PRO A 235 16.86 -1.61 2.22
C PRO A 235 16.73 -1.03 3.62
N LEU A 236 16.95 -1.82 4.67
CA LEU A 236 16.81 -1.35 6.06
C LEU A 236 17.85 -0.28 6.42
N ALA A 237 19.07 -0.39 5.89
CA ALA A 237 20.11 0.63 6.09
C ALA A 237 19.72 1.95 5.40
N VAL A 238 19.23 1.87 4.16
CA VAL A 238 18.75 3.05 3.43
C VAL A 238 17.55 3.69 4.16
N SER A 239 16.57 2.88 4.59
CA SER A 239 15.42 3.37 5.35
C SER A 239 15.86 4.06 6.66
N GLN A 240 16.72 3.44 7.47
CA GLN A 240 17.20 4.04 8.73
C GLN A 240 17.89 5.39 8.50
N ALA A 241 18.71 5.51 7.45
CA ALA A 241 19.42 6.76 7.16
C ALA A 241 18.45 7.88 6.74
N LEU A 242 17.49 7.56 5.86
CA LEU A 242 16.51 8.53 5.35
C LEU A 242 15.43 8.90 6.38
N ASP A 243 15.18 8.02 7.36
CA ASP A 243 14.27 8.26 8.48
C ASP A 243 14.89 9.14 9.60
N SER A 244 16.14 9.57 9.44
CA SER A 244 16.75 10.57 10.35
C SER A 244 15.90 11.86 10.36
N PRO A 245 15.56 12.44 11.53
CA PRO A 245 14.82 13.69 11.63
C PRO A 245 15.44 14.84 10.80
N GLU A 246 16.78 14.85 10.70
CA GLU A 246 17.56 15.84 9.94
C GLU A 246 17.21 15.86 8.45
N ILE A 247 16.77 14.72 7.91
CA ILE A 247 16.39 14.54 6.51
C ILE A 247 14.87 14.57 6.39
N PHE A 248 14.20 13.70 7.13
CA PHE A 248 12.79 13.40 6.98
C PHE A 248 11.87 14.59 7.28
N GLU A 249 12.21 15.44 8.25
CA GLU A 249 11.39 16.61 8.61
C GLU A 249 11.50 17.75 7.59
N ARG A 250 12.44 17.66 6.63
CA ARG A 250 12.81 18.74 5.71
C ARG A 250 12.46 18.39 4.26
N LEU A 251 11.29 18.84 3.82
CA LEU A 251 10.84 18.62 2.44
C LEU A 251 11.84 19.15 1.40
N ASP A 252 12.41 20.34 1.61
CA ASP A 252 13.42 20.93 0.72
C ASP A 252 14.62 19.99 0.51
N LEU A 253 15.11 19.39 1.60
CA LEU A 253 16.22 18.44 1.55
C LEU A 253 15.81 17.13 0.90
N LEU A 254 14.61 16.60 1.19
CA LEU A 254 14.10 15.39 0.53
C LEU A 254 14.03 15.57 -1.00
N LEU A 255 13.56 16.72 -1.47
CA LEU A 255 13.48 17.03 -2.91
C LEU A 255 14.88 17.20 -3.53
N GLU A 256 15.80 17.86 -2.84
CA GLU A 256 17.19 17.99 -3.30
C GLU A 256 17.87 16.62 -3.42
N LEU A 257 17.71 15.76 -2.41
CA LEU A 257 18.22 14.39 -2.42
C LEU A 257 17.56 13.56 -3.52
N LEU A 258 16.26 13.74 -3.77
CA LEU A 258 15.56 13.04 -4.83
C LEU A 258 16.12 13.39 -6.21
N ILE A 259 16.53 14.63 -6.47
CA ILE A 259 17.20 14.97 -7.75
C ILE A 259 18.58 14.33 -7.85
N LEU A 260 19.34 14.31 -6.75
CA LEU A 260 20.73 13.84 -6.74
C LEU A 260 20.87 12.31 -6.63
N ALA A 261 19.79 11.59 -6.32
CA ALA A 261 19.82 10.15 -6.18
C ALA A 261 20.22 9.46 -7.49
N PRO A 262 21.01 8.38 -7.44
CA PRO A 262 21.35 7.60 -8.63
C PRO A 262 20.12 7.18 -9.44
N ASP A 263 20.27 7.10 -10.76
CA ASP A 263 19.22 6.61 -11.66
C ASP A 263 18.80 5.19 -11.28
N THR A 264 17.53 4.88 -11.43
CA THR A 264 16.85 3.66 -10.97
C THR A 264 16.49 2.75 -12.13
N SER A 265 16.46 3.29 -13.36
CA SER A 265 16.26 2.50 -14.57
C SER A 265 17.57 2.24 -15.31
N GLU A 266 17.65 1.07 -15.93
CA GLU A 266 18.48 0.82 -17.09
C GLU A 266 17.57 0.80 -18.32
N ASP A 267 17.93 1.56 -19.36
CA ASP A 267 17.25 1.47 -20.66
C ASP A 267 17.77 0.21 -21.36
N ASP A 268 16.93 -0.82 -21.41
CA ASP A 268 17.32 -2.04 -22.09
C ASP A 268 17.18 -1.82 -23.60
N SER A 269 18.14 -2.32 -24.37
CA SER A 269 18.21 -2.14 -25.83
C SER A 269 16.98 -2.65 -26.61
N GLY A 270 16.04 -3.31 -25.94
CA GLY A 270 14.71 -3.62 -26.43
C GLY A 270 13.62 -2.87 -25.67
N ASN A 271 13.04 -1.83 -26.30
CA ASN A 271 11.73 -1.20 -26.04
C ASN A 271 11.20 -1.02 -24.59
N GLY A 272 11.96 -1.23 -23.52
CA GLY A 272 11.45 -1.29 -22.14
C GLY A 272 12.46 -0.79 -21.11
N TRP A 273 11.95 -0.35 -19.96
CA TRP A 273 12.77 0.06 -18.82
C TRP A 273 12.82 -1.05 -17.77
N SER A 274 14.01 -1.34 -17.26
CA SER A 274 14.20 -2.30 -16.17
C SER A 274 14.79 -1.62 -14.93
N TRP A 275 14.47 -2.14 -13.76
CA TRP A 275 15.00 -1.62 -12.50
C TRP A 275 16.45 -2.11 -12.30
N ASN A 276 17.39 -1.18 -12.15
CA ASN A 276 18.81 -1.47 -11.95
C ASN A 276 19.19 -1.78 -10.49
N ARG A 277 18.20 -2.01 -9.63
CA ARG A 277 18.35 -2.36 -8.20
C ARG A 277 18.85 -1.24 -7.29
N ASN A 278 18.83 0.01 -7.75
CA ASN A 278 19.06 1.17 -6.87
C ASN A 278 17.82 1.43 -5.99
N LEU A 279 18.05 1.88 -4.75
CA LEU A 279 17.08 1.89 -3.65
C LEU A 279 16.73 3.29 -3.15
N THR A 280 17.67 4.23 -3.22
CA THR A 280 17.61 5.56 -2.63
C THR A 280 16.47 6.40 -3.21
N ALA A 281 16.34 6.51 -4.53
CA ALA A 281 15.24 7.27 -5.14
C ALA A 281 13.85 6.70 -4.77
N PRO A 282 13.58 5.38 -4.90
CA PRO A 282 12.33 4.79 -4.42
C PRO A 282 12.08 5.04 -2.91
N LYS A 283 13.11 4.89 -2.07
CA LYS A 283 13.00 5.11 -0.62
C LYS A 283 12.76 6.57 -0.26
N LEU A 284 13.34 7.51 -1.00
CA LEU A 284 13.05 8.94 -0.85
C LEU A 284 11.58 9.24 -1.15
N LEU A 285 10.98 8.60 -2.17
CA LEU A 285 9.53 8.72 -2.42
C LEU A 285 8.66 8.15 -1.30
N ALA A 286 9.09 7.05 -0.67
CA ALA A 286 8.43 6.55 0.54
C ALA A 286 8.57 7.55 1.71
N ALA A 287 9.75 8.16 1.86
CA ALA A 287 10.00 9.17 2.89
C ALA A 287 9.14 10.43 2.68
N THR A 288 8.86 10.86 1.44
CA THR A 288 7.96 12.01 1.19
C THR A 288 6.51 11.73 1.58
N LEU A 289 6.01 10.50 1.38
CA LEU A 289 4.67 10.09 1.87
C LEU A 289 4.60 10.13 3.39
N LYS A 290 5.63 9.57 4.05
CA LYS A 290 5.73 9.58 5.50
C LYS A 290 5.83 11.02 6.00
N HIS A 291 6.59 11.90 5.32
CA HIS A 291 6.76 13.32 5.68
C HIS A 291 5.42 14.04 5.66
N ALA A 292 4.67 13.92 4.55
CA ALA A 292 3.35 14.52 4.43
C ALA A 292 2.40 13.99 5.51
N LYS A 293 2.45 12.69 5.81
CA LYS A 293 1.63 12.08 6.87
C LYS A 293 1.95 12.63 8.25
N GLU A 294 3.22 12.77 8.62
CA GLU A 294 3.64 13.25 9.94
C GLU A 294 3.47 14.76 10.08
N ALA A 295 3.76 15.53 9.03
CA ALA A 295 3.57 16.98 9.01
C ALA A 295 2.09 17.39 9.11
N LEU A 296 1.17 16.53 8.64
CA LEU A 296 -0.27 16.77 8.60
C LEU A 296 -1.06 15.85 9.57
N ASP A 297 -0.38 15.09 10.45
CA ASP A 297 -0.98 14.02 11.27
C ASP A 297 -2.22 14.52 12.04
N PRO A 298 -3.40 13.85 11.95
CA PRO A 298 -4.66 14.33 12.53
C PRO A 298 -4.74 14.34 14.06
N ARG A 299 -3.62 14.18 14.78
CA ARG A 299 -3.59 14.00 16.24
C ARG A 299 -4.09 15.20 17.04
N SER A 300 -4.30 16.35 16.40
CA SER A 300 -4.95 17.51 17.03
C SER A 300 -5.56 18.46 15.99
N ASP A 301 -6.77 18.19 15.52
CA ASP A 301 -7.76 19.21 15.14
C ASP A 301 -8.97 18.55 14.44
N ILE A 302 -10.11 19.24 14.51
CA ILE A 302 -11.32 18.97 13.72
C ILE A 302 -11.03 19.28 12.23
N ARG A 303 -10.13 18.52 11.58
CA ARG A 303 -9.83 18.66 10.14
C ARG A 303 -10.53 17.55 9.38
N THR A 304 -11.22 17.90 8.32
CA THR A 304 -11.83 16.92 7.42
C THR A 304 -10.76 16.34 6.48
N ILE A 305 -11.01 15.14 5.94
CA ILE A 305 -10.13 14.48 4.97
C ILE A 305 -9.83 15.40 3.78
N GLU A 306 -10.84 16.12 3.28
CA GLU A 306 -10.69 17.04 2.14
C GLU A 306 -9.74 18.20 2.47
N SER A 307 -9.75 18.69 3.72
CA SER A 307 -8.83 19.73 4.16
C SER A 307 -7.38 19.24 4.23
N LEU A 308 -7.17 17.97 4.60
CA LEU A 308 -5.84 17.36 4.64
C LEU A 308 -5.33 17.08 3.22
N ASP A 309 -6.18 16.59 2.32
CA ASP A 309 -5.83 16.41 0.90
C ASP A 309 -5.43 17.73 0.24
N ALA A 310 -6.16 18.82 0.52
CA ALA A 310 -5.82 20.15 0.02
C ALA A 310 -4.46 20.68 0.54
N GLN A 311 -4.08 20.32 1.78
CA GLN A 311 -2.77 20.68 2.35
C GLN A 311 -1.63 19.80 1.83
N ALA A 312 -1.92 18.53 1.52
CA ALA A 312 -0.97 17.59 0.94
C ALA A 312 -0.69 17.88 -0.55
N ALA A 313 -1.68 18.42 -1.29
CA ALA A 313 -1.56 18.74 -2.71
C ALA A 313 -0.29 19.53 -3.09
N PRO A 314 0.05 20.68 -2.45
CA PRO A 314 1.27 21.42 -2.79
C PRO A 314 2.56 20.64 -2.49
N ILE A 315 2.58 19.79 -1.47
CA ILE A 315 3.74 18.93 -1.16
C ILE A 315 3.96 17.97 -2.32
N PHE A 316 2.92 17.25 -2.74
CA PHE A 316 3.05 16.27 -3.81
C PHE A 316 3.20 16.88 -5.20
N ALA A 317 2.69 18.09 -5.44
CA ALA A 317 2.98 18.84 -6.66
C ALA A 317 4.50 19.11 -6.77
N ALA A 318 5.15 19.53 -5.68
CA ALA A 318 6.60 19.74 -5.65
C ALA A 318 7.38 18.42 -5.83
N VAL A 319 6.91 17.32 -5.23
CA VAL A 319 7.50 15.98 -5.43
C VAL A 319 7.38 15.54 -6.90
N ALA A 320 6.19 15.70 -7.50
CA ALA A 320 5.93 15.33 -8.90
C ALA A 320 6.76 16.17 -9.88
N GLU A 321 6.90 17.47 -9.65
CA GLU A 321 7.76 18.33 -10.47
C GLU A 321 9.24 17.91 -10.34
N THR A 322 9.67 17.53 -9.13
CA THR A 322 11.06 17.15 -8.84
C THR A 322 11.42 15.80 -9.47
N ILE A 323 10.57 14.78 -9.32
CA ILE A 323 10.82 13.46 -9.90
C ILE A 323 10.88 13.53 -11.44
N LEU A 324 10.02 14.32 -12.08
CA LEU A 324 9.97 14.47 -13.54
C LEU A 324 11.15 15.25 -14.13
N LYS A 325 11.95 15.95 -13.31
CA LYS A 325 13.22 16.56 -13.73
C LYS A 325 14.37 15.57 -13.84
N ARG A 326 14.21 14.36 -13.29
CA ARG A 326 15.25 13.31 -13.34
C ARG A 326 15.29 12.65 -14.72
N HIS A 327 16.44 12.08 -15.07
CA HIS A 327 16.63 11.34 -16.31
C HIS A 327 15.77 10.05 -16.37
N ASP A 328 15.68 9.32 -15.26
CA ASP A 328 14.82 8.14 -15.06
C ASP A 328 13.40 8.49 -14.52
N GLY A 329 13.06 9.78 -14.45
CA GLY A 329 11.90 10.29 -13.74
C GLY A 329 10.58 9.73 -14.22
N THR A 330 10.45 9.51 -15.53
CA THR A 330 9.24 8.92 -16.12
C THR A 330 9.04 7.47 -15.67
N PHE A 331 10.08 6.63 -15.70
CA PHE A 331 10.02 5.25 -15.23
C PHE A 331 9.62 5.21 -13.76
N LEU A 332 10.29 5.99 -12.92
CA LEU A 332 10.06 6.00 -11.48
C LEU A 332 8.65 6.49 -11.14
N SER A 333 8.14 7.49 -11.86
CA SER A 333 6.77 8.00 -11.72
C SER A 333 5.72 6.93 -12.02
N PHE A 334 5.83 6.20 -13.13
CA PHE A 334 4.90 5.10 -13.45
C PHE A 334 4.91 4.03 -12.37
N GLN A 335 6.10 3.56 -11.99
CA GLN A 335 6.26 2.49 -11.00
C GLN A 335 5.71 2.89 -9.64
N TRP A 336 5.97 4.12 -9.20
CA TRP A 336 5.47 4.64 -7.94
C TRP A 336 3.96 4.87 -7.97
N LEU A 337 3.40 5.40 -9.06
CA LEU A 337 1.95 5.57 -9.21
C LEU A 337 1.22 4.22 -9.17
N GLY A 338 1.76 3.18 -9.82
CA GLY A 338 1.22 1.82 -9.74
C GLY A 338 1.21 1.27 -8.31
N HIS A 339 2.31 1.48 -7.58
CA HIS A 339 2.39 1.14 -6.17
C HIS A 339 1.36 1.88 -5.31
N LEU A 340 1.20 3.20 -5.51
CA LEU A 340 0.23 4.03 -4.78
C LEU A 340 -1.21 3.54 -5.00
N ILE A 341 -1.57 3.19 -6.24
CA ILE A 341 -2.89 2.65 -6.59
C ILE A 341 -3.16 1.32 -5.87
N GLY A 342 -2.18 0.41 -5.91
CA GLY A 342 -2.28 -0.88 -5.20
C GLY A 342 -2.45 -0.67 -3.69
N GLU A 343 -1.78 0.34 -3.12
CA GLU A 343 -1.88 0.66 -1.71
C GLU A 343 -3.21 1.33 -1.32
N ASP A 344 -3.77 2.26 -2.11
CA ASP A 344 -5.13 2.79 -1.91
C ASP A 344 -6.18 1.67 -1.92
N HIS A 345 -6.04 0.70 -2.83
CA HIS A 345 -6.92 -0.46 -2.85
C HIS A 345 -6.79 -1.33 -1.59
N ARG A 346 -5.57 -1.58 -1.10
CA ARG A 346 -5.36 -2.36 0.13
C ARG A 346 -5.86 -1.63 1.38
N GLN A 347 -5.67 -0.31 1.44
CA GLN A 347 -6.08 0.50 2.59
C GLN A 347 -7.59 0.73 2.64
N SER A 348 -8.26 0.91 1.50
CA SER A 348 -9.73 1.03 1.44
C SER A 348 -10.48 -0.21 1.93
N ASN A 349 -9.80 -1.36 2.02
CA ASN A 349 -10.34 -2.58 2.63
C ASN A 349 -10.27 -2.58 4.17
N ARG A 350 -9.45 -1.71 4.76
CA ARG A 350 -9.38 -1.51 6.21
C ARG A 350 -10.39 -0.42 6.55
N ARG A 351 -11.33 -0.68 7.47
CA ARG A 351 -12.32 0.31 7.96
C ARG A 351 -11.65 1.43 8.79
N SER A 352 -10.59 2.05 8.29
CA SER A 352 -9.90 3.11 9.01
C SER A 352 -10.41 4.46 8.54
N GLU A 353 -11.00 5.21 9.48
CA GLU A 353 -11.23 6.67 9.39
C GLU A 353 -9.89 7.47 9.37
N ILE A 354 -8.76 6.78 9.17
CA ILE A 354 -7.42 7.34 9.17
C ILE A 354 -7.13 7.87 7.77
N TRP A 355 -6.87 9.18 7.70
CA TRP A 355 -6.44 9.82 6.47
C TRP A 355 -5.07 9.30 6.01
N HIS A 356 -4.91 9.14 4.69
CA HIS A 356 -3.66 8.76 4.06
C HIS A 356 -3.37 9.68 2.86
N PRO A 357 -2.12 10.18 2.72
CA PRO A 357 -1.76 11.14 1.67
C PRO A 357 -1.70 10.55 0.24
N ILE A 358 -2.04 9.26 0.08
CA ILE A 358 -1.86 8.50 -1.16
C ILE A 358 -2.64 9.12 -2.32
N ARG A 359 -3.90 9.51 -2.10
CA ARG A 359 -4.73 10.08 -3.17
C ARG A 359 -4.21 11.41 -3.67
N ALA A 360 -3.76 12.28 -2.76
CA ALA A 360 -3.13 13.54 -3.13
C ALA A 360 -1.84 13.31 -3.95
N ALA A 361 -1.03 12.31 -3.58
CA ALA A 361 0.15 11.92 -4.35
C ALA A 361 -0.19 11.38 -5.74
N MET A 362 -1.20 10.51 -5.84
CA MET A 362 -1.69 9.95 -7.10
C MET A 362 -2.14 11.05 -8.07
N SER A 363 -2.99 11.97 -7.60
CA SER A 363 -3.51 13.07 -8.44
C SER A 363 -2.40 14.00 -8.90
N ALA A 364 -1.53 14.46 -7.99
CA ALA A 364 -0.44 15.37 -8.33
C ALA A 364 0.52 14.78 -9.37
N LEU A 365 0.83 13.48 -9.23
CA LEU A 365 1.72 12.79 -10.16
C LEU A 365 1.08 12.58 -11.53
N ALA A 366 -0.18 12.12 -11.56
CA ALA A 366 -0.91 11.92 -12.81
C ALA A 366 -1.10 13.24 -13.59
N GLU A 367 -1.46 14.33 -12.90
CA GLU A 367 -1.59 15.67 -13.49
C GLU A 367 -0.24 16.18 -14.03
N ALA A 368 0.84 16.02 -13.28
CA ALA A 368 2.17 16.45 -13.71
C ALA A 368 2.65 15.68 -14.94
N MET A 369 2.44 14.35 -14.99
CA MET A 369 2.76 13.53 -16.16
C MET A 369 1.93 13.91 -17.38
N ALA A 370 0.62 14.10 -17.22
CA ALA A 370 -0.27 14.53 -18.30
C ALA A 370 0.14 15.90 -18.87
N SER A 371 0.57 16.84 -18.02
CA SER A 371 1.03 18.16 -18.46
C SER A 371 2.27 18.14 -19.36
N LEU A 372 3.02 17.03 -19.35
CA LEU A 372 4.21 16.79 -20.17
C LEU A 372 3.96 15.83 -21.35
N ASP A 373 2.70 15.51 -21.67
CA ASP A 373 2.31 14.53 -22.71
C ASP A 373 2.92 13.13 -22.45
N ILE A 374 3.11 12.76 -21.18
CA ILE A 374 3.55 11.43 -20.75
C ILE A 374 2.30 10.59 -20.48
N GLY A 375 2.13 9.50 -21.24
CA GLY A 375 0.90 8.70 -21.19
C GLY A 375 1.11 7.26 -21.63
N LEU A 376 0.25 6.79 -22.53
CA LEU A 376 0.17 5.39 -22.95
C LEU A 376 1.51 4.74 -23.31
N ASP A 377 2.28 5.34 -24.22
CA ASP A 377 3.52 4.73 -24.74
C ASP A 377 4.53 4.49 -23.63
N GLN A 378 4.73 5.47 -22.75
CA GLN A 378 5.65 5.35 -21.63
C GLN A 378 5.14 4.37 -20.56
N GLY A 379 3.82 4.31 -20.34
CA GLY A 379 3.21 3.33 -19.43
C GLY A 379 3.40 1.89 -19.90
N LEU A 380 3.22 1.62 -21.20
CA LEU A 380 3.48 0.30 -21.79
C LEU A 380 4.96 -0.11 -21.67
N ARG A 381 5.89 0.84 -21.83
CA ARG A 381 7.33 0.60 -21.61
C ARG A 381 7.65 0.29 -20.14
N ALA A 382 7.05 1.05 -19.22
CA ALA A 382 7.29 0.91 -17.78
C ALA A 382 6.81 -0.44 -17.25
N PHE A 383 5.69 -0.97 -17.75
CA PHE A 383 5.06 -2.19 -17.23
C PHE A 383 5.19 -3.43 -18.14
N HIS A 384 6.12 -3.43 -19.10
CA HIS A 384 6.28 -4.50 -20.08
C HIS A 384 6.48 -5.90 -19.47
N LEU A 385 7.10 -6.01 -18.29
CA LEU A 385 7.30 -7.29 -17.59
C LEU A 385 6.03 -7.85 -16.93
N ILE A 386 5.06 -6.97 -16.64
CA ILE A 386 3.81 -7.34 -15.97
C ILE A 386 2.79 -7.79 -17.01
N LEU A 387 2.79 -7.21 -18.20
CA LEU A 387 1.79 -7.49 -19.22
C LEU A 387 2.00 -8.87 -19.89
N PRO A 388 0.97 -9.72 -19.97
CA PRO A 388 1.10 -11.05 -20.53
C PRO A 388 1.27 -11.02 -22.06
N ALA A 389 2.08 -11.93 -22.59
CA ALA A 389 2.23 -12.09 -24.04
C ALA A 389 0.90 -12.52 -24.70
N PRO A 390 0.62 -12.10 -25.96
CA PRO A 390 -0.65 -12.41 -26.63
C PRO A 390 -0.99 -13.90 -26.72
N SER A 391 0.02 -14.76 -26.92
CA SER A 391 -0.17 -16.22 -26.97
C SER A 391 -0.67 -16.79 -25.63
N ARG A 392 -0.18 -16.26 -24.52
CA ARG A 392 -0.57 -16.66 -23.16
C ARG A 392 -1.98 -16.19 -22.82
N LEU A 393 -2.33 -14.97 -23.23
CA LEU A 393 -3.70 -14.44 -23.09
C LEU A 393 -4.73 -15.31 -23.81
N GLU A 394 -4.43 -15.75 -25.03
CA GLU A 394 -5.34 -16.60 -25.79
C GLU A 394 -5.52 -17.98 -25.16
N GLU A 395 -4.47 -18.54 -24.55
CA GLU A 395 -4.54 -19.78 -23.77
C GLU A 395 -5.44 -19.62 -22.52
N MET A 396 -5.26 -18.53 -21.76
CA MET A 396 -6.10 -18.21 -20.60
C MET A 396 -7.56 -18.02 -20.99
N ARG A 397 -7.81 -17.30 -22.08
CA ARG A 397 -9.15 -17.06 -22.60
C ARG A 397 -9.86 -18.37 -22.95
N LYS A 398 -9.16 -19.30 -23.61
CA LYS A 398 -9.73 -20.61 -24.00
C LYS A 398 -9.90 -21.56 -22.82
N SER A 399 -8.95 -21.58 -21.89
CA SER A 399 -8.97 -22.50 -20.75
C SER A 399 -9.88 -22.02 -19.61
N GLY A 400 -10.13 -20.70 -19.54
CA GLY A 400 -10.73 -20.00 -18.40
C GLY A 400 -9.83 -19.95 -17.15
N ILE A 401 -8.59 -20.44 -17.25
CA ILE A 401 -7.62 -20.46 -16.15
C ILE A 401 -6.71 -19.25 -16.32
N GLY A 402 -6.71 -18.36 -15.35
CA GLY A 402 -5.81 -17.20 -15.30
C GLY A 402 -4.54 -17.51 -14.50
N ASP A 403 -3.56 -16.63 -14.61
CA ASP A 403 -2.39 -16.65 -13.73
C ASP A 403 -2.80 -15.96 -12.43
N GLN A 404 -3.25 -16.74 -11.44
CA GLN A 404 -3.52 -16.20 -10.11
C GLN A 404 -2.19 -15.72 -9.49
N GLU A 405 -1.80 -14.48 -9.74
CA GLU A 405 -0.70 -13.84 -9.05
C GLU A 405 -1.15 -13.49 -7.63
N ARG A 406 -0.48 -14.10 -6.65
CA ARG A 406 -0.70 -13.82 -5.23
C ARG A 406 0.53 -13.12 -4.69
N GLY A 407 0.40 -11.86 -4.28
CA GLY A 407 1.54 -11.10 -3.77
C GLY A 407 1.23 -9.66 -3.39
N TRP A 408 2.19 -9.04 -2.69
CA TRP A 408 2.20 -7.62 -2.37
C TRP A 408 3.03 -6.89 -3.45
N VAL A 409 2.48 -6.86 -4.65
CA VAL A 409 3.14 -6.41 -5.89
C VAL A 409 2.08 -5.63 -6.70
N THR A 410 2.47 -4.53 -7.34
CA THR A 410 1.76 -3.82 -8.41
C THR A 410 1.20 -4.85 -9.38
N SER A 411 -0.12 -4.87 -9.42
CA SER A 411 -0.86 -5.85 -10.18
C SER A 411 -1.02 -5.38 -11.64
N ALA A 412 -1.39 -6.27 -12.55
CA ALA A 412 -1.67 -5.85 -13.93
C ALA A 412 -2.83 -4.83 -13.99
N THR A 413 -3.75 -4.91 -13.04
CA THR A 413 -4.83 -3.93 -12.85
C THR A 413 -4.28 -2.56 -12.46
N ASP A 414 -3.31 -2.52 -11.54
CA ASP A 414 -2.73 -1.26 -11.09
C ASP A 414 -1.92 -0.60 -12.21
N ALA A 415 -1.15 -1.38 -12.98
CA ALA A 415 -0.45 -0.89 -14.18
C ALA A 415 -1.40 -0.29 -15.23
N PHE A 416 -2.53 -0.95 -15.49
CA PHE A 416 -3.57 -0.43 -16.37
C PHE A 416 -4.17 0.87 -15.84
N LEU A 417 -4.52 0.92 -14.56
CA LEU A 417 -5.09 2.11 -13.93
C LEU A 417 -4.10 3.28 -13.91
N THR A 418 -2.82 3.02 -13.65
CA THR A 418 -1.74 4.02 -13.76
C THR A 418 -1.73 4.66 -15.14
N THR A 419 -1.67 3.83 -16.18
CA THR A 419 -1.57 4.29 -17.57
C THR A 419 -2.83 5.05 -17.99
N THR A 420 -3.99 4.60 -17.54
CA THR A 420 -5.27 5.25 -17.81
C THR A 420 -5.39 6.60 -17.10
N LEU A 421 -5.03 6.66 -15.81
CA LEU A 421 -5.04 7.89 -15.02
C LEU A 421 -4.14 8.96 -15.64
N THR A 422 -2.94 8.61 -16.08
CA THR A 422 -2.03 9.57 -16.73
C THR A 422 -2.56 10.07 -18.08
N GLU A 423 -3.20 9.20 -18.86
CA GLU A 423 -3.78 9.57 -20.16
C GLU A 423 -5.06 10.42 -20.01
N GLN A 424 -5.81 10.25 -18.91
CA GLN A 424 -7.07 10.93 -18.64
C GLN A 424 -6.96 12.17 -17.72
N ALA A 425 -5.81 12.40 -17.08
CA ALA A 425 -5.65 13.45 -16.08
C ALA A 425 -5.72 14.89 -16.65
N ASP A 426 -5.42 15.09 -17.94
CA ASP A 426 -5.63 16.41 -18.55
C ASP A 426 -7.13 16.62 -18.87
N ALA A 427 -7.82 17.35 -18.00
CA ALA A 427 -9.22 17.74 -18.19
C ALA A 427 -9.50 18.55 -19.48
N ARG A 428 -8.46 19.06 -20.15
CA ARG A 428 -8.55 19.76 -21.45
C ARG A 428 -8.34 18.83 -22.65
N SER A 429 -7.78 17.65 -22.42
CA SER A 429 -7.52 16.61 -23.40
C SER A 429 -8.69 15.64 -23.41
N GLN A 430 -9.50 15.65 -24.48
CA GLN A 430 -10.26 14.44 -24.77
C GLN A 430 -9.24 13.35 -25.08
N THR A 431 -9.24 12.25 -24.32
CA THR A 431 -8.38 11.09 -24.60
C THR A 431 -8.43 10.78 -26.08
N ARG A 432 -7.28 10.80 -26.75
CA ARG A 432 -7.21 10.57 -28.20
C ARG A 432 -7.84 9.21 -28.49
N ALA A 433 -8.72 9.12 -29.49
CA ALA A 433 -9.48 7.90 -29.78
C ALA A 433 -8.57 6.66 -29.92
N SER A 434 -7.40 6.80 -30.54
CA SER A 434 -6.41 5.73 -30.67
C SER A 434 -5.85 5.24 -29.33
N ALA A 435 -5.59 6.15 -28.38
CA ALA A 435 -5.10 5.78 -27.05
C ALA A 435 -6.20 5.07 -26.25
N ALA A 436 -7.45 5.53 -26.37
CA ALA A 436 -8.59 4.89 -25.73
C ALA A 436 -8.79 3.44 -26.23
N THR A 437 -8.65 3.18 -27.54
CA THR A 437 -8.74 1.82 -28.09
C THR A 437 -7.65 0.91 -27.50
N SER A 438 -6.39 1.34 -27.51
CA SER A 438 -5.27 0.56 -26.95
C SER A 438 -5.45 0.30 -25.45
N LEU A 439 -5.95 1.27 -24.69
CA LEU A 439 -6.22 1.12 -23.26
C LEU A 439 -7.38 0.15 -22.99
N ILE A 440 -8.41 0.11 -23.85
CA ILE A 440 -9.49 -0.89 -23.75
C ILE A 440 -8.97 -2.29 -24.05
N GLU A 441 -8.12 -2.45 -25.06
CA GLU A 441 -7.47 -3.74 -25.36
C GLU A 441 -6.60 -4.21 -24.18
N LEU A 442 -5.87 -3.28 -23.56
CA LEU A 442 -5.11 -3.53 -22.34
C LEU A 442 -6.02 -3.94 -21.18
N TYR A 443 -7.13 -3.22 -20.96
CA TYR A 443 -8.11 -3.56 -19.94
C TYR A 443 -8.69 -4.96 -20.12
N HIS A 444 -9.09 -5.33 -21.34
CA HIS A 444 -9.57 -6.68 -21.65
C HIS A 444 -8.52 -7.75 -21.36
N SER A 445 -7.24 -7.46 -21.65
CA SER A 445 -6.12 -8.34 -21.33
C SER A 445 -5.96 -8.55 -19.82
N VAL A 446 -6.11 -7.50 -19.02
CA VAL A 446 -6.10 -7.58 -17.54
C VAL A 446 -7.24 -8.44 -17.01
N LEU A 447 -8.47 -8.27 -17.53
CA LEU A 447 -9.62 -9.09 -17.12
C LEU A 447 -9.38 -10.59 -17.39
N ILE A 448 -8.80 -10.92 -18.54
CA ILE A 448 -8.50 -12.31 -18.92
C ILE A 448 -7.45 -12.94 -18.00
N ARG A 449 -6.47 -12.16 -17.52
CA ARG A 449 -5.40 -12.64 -16.63
C ARG A 449 -5.92 -13.14 -15.27
N ARG A 450 -7.04 -12.60 -14.78
CA ARG A 450 -7.59 -12.85 -13.42
C ARG A 450 -6.66 -12.38 -12.30
N ASP A 451 -6.17 -11.16 -12.47
CA ASP A 451 -5.25 -10.49 -11.56
C ASP A 451 -5.88 -10.15 -10.19
N GLN A 452 -5.08 -10.17 -9.11
CA GLN A 452 -5.56 -9.91 -7.74
C GLN A 452 -6.17 -8.51 -7.58
N GLY A 453 -5.74 -7.53 -8.37
CA GLY A 453 -6.26 -6.16 -8.33
C GLY A 453 -7.74 -6.06 -8.73
N LEU A 454 -8.30 -7.05 -9.43
CA LEU A 454 -9.72 -7.13 -9.80
C LEU A 454 -10.62 -7.57 -8.65
N TYR A 455 -10.04 -8.07 -7.55
CA TYR A 455 -10.81 -8.59 -6.43
C TYR A 455 -11.53 -7.47 -5.68
N VAL A 456 -12.84 -7.62 -5.48
CA VAL A 456 -13.67 -6.68 -4.72
C VAL A 456 -14.02 -7.32 -3.36
N PHE A 457 -13.38 -6.87 -2.27
CA PHE A 457 -13.57 -7.40 -0.92
C PHE A 457 -14.89 -6.98 -0.26
N GLN A 458 -15.53 -5.91 -0.73
CA GLN A 458 -16.69 -5.34 -0.06
C GLN A 458 -17.97 -6.07 -0.46
N GLN A 459 -18.78 -6.47 0.53
CA GLN A 459 -20.12 -7.02 0.33
C GLN A 459 -21.13 -6.00 -0.22
N ASP A 460 -20.75 -4.72 -0.24
CA ASP A 460 -21.61 -3.61 -0.66
C ASP A 460 -20.87 -2.63 -1.60
N PRO A 461 -20.37 -3.07 -2.77
CA PRO A 461 -19.49 -2.22 -3.57
C PRO A 461 -20.32 -1.32 -4.47
N PHE A 462 -20.44 -0.05 -4.09
CA PHE A 462 -20.65 0.99 -5.08
C PHE A 462 -19.46 1.01 -6.04
N PRO A 463 -19.66 1.31 -7.35
CA PRO A 463 -18.55 1.50 -8.26
C PRO A 463 -17.58 2.57 -7.71
N THR A 464 -16.36 2.15 -7.43
CA THR A 464 -15.25 3.02 -7.01
C THR A 464 -14.58 3.66 -8.21
N TRP A 465 -13.70 4.65 -7.98
CA TRP A 465 -12.92 5.33 -9.02
C TRP A 465 -12.25 4.35 -10.00
N ARG A 466 -11.82 3.18 -9.54
CA ARG A 466 -11.19 2.10 -10.36
C ARG A 466 -12.11 1.57 -11.47
N HIS A 467 -13.43 1.62 -11.28
CA HIS A 467 -14.42 1.22 -12.28
C HIS A 467 -14.80 2.37 -13.21
N TRP A 468 -14.74 3.61 -12.72
CA TRP A 468 -15.02 4.81 -13.51
C TRP A 468 -13.94 5.04 -14.59
N GLN A 469 -12.66 4.74 -14.30
CA GLN A 469 -11.56 4.90 -15.27
C GLN A 469 -11.79 4.13 -16.59
N PRO A 470 -12.01 2.79 -16.60
CA PRO A 470 -12.32 2.08 -17.83
C PRO A 470 -13.70 2.45 -18.42
N ALA A 471 -14.69 2.81 -17.59
CA ALA A 471 -15.98 3.28 -18.09
C ALA A 471 -15.85 4.56 -18.93
N GLN A 472 -14.98 5.48 -18.49
CA GLN A 472 -14.69 6.70 -19.22
C GLN A 472 -14.00 6.42 -20.58
N LEU A 473 -13.17 5.38 -20.68
CA LEU A 473 -12.57 4.98 -21.95
C LEU A 473 -13.62 4.50 -22.96
N TYR A 474 -14.63 3.75 -22.50
CA TYR A 474 -15.73 3.30 -23.37
C TYR A 474 -16.51 4.47 -23.99
N LEU A 475 -16.69 5.58 -23.26
CA LEU A 475 -17.39 6.77 -23.79
C LEU A 475 -16.72 7.39 -25.03
N SER A 476 -15.41 7.19 -25.16
CA SER A 476 -14.61 7.66 -26.29
C SER A 476 -14.71 6.73 -27.52
N MET A 477 -15.41 5.59 -27.40
CA MET A 477 -15.67 4.68 -28.51
C MET A 477 -16.93 5.09 -29.28
N ASP A 478 -16.98 4.73 -30.56
CA ASP A 478 -18.16 4.97 -31.42
C ASP A 478 -19.39 4.18 -30.94
N ALA A 479 -19.16 2.97 -30.40
CA ALA A 479 -20.21 2.07 -29.92
C ALA A 479 -19.91 1.58 -28.49
N PRO A 480 -20.04 2.45 -27.46
CA PRO A 480 -19.62 2.16 -26.08
C PRO A 480 -20.24 0.88 -25.52
N VAL A 481 -21.53 0.67 -25.76
CA VAL A 481 -22.28 -0.49 -25.26
C VAL A 481 -21.82 -1.78 -25.93
N ALA A 482 -21.62 -1.77 -27.25
CA ALA A 482 -21.18 -2.96 -27.99
C ALA A 482 -19.75 -3.39 -27.60
N GLU A 483 -18.86 -2.43 -27.36
CA GLU A 483 -17.50 -2.70 -26.90
C GLU A 483 -17.45 -3.24 -25.46
N TRP A 484 -18.29 -2.70 -24.57
CA TRP A 484 -18.48 -3.27 -23.23
C TRP A 484 -19.01 -4.71 -23.32
N GLU A 485 -20.04 -4.97 -24.13
CA GLU A 485 -20.55 -6.33 -24.33
C GLU A 485 -19.51 -7.30 -24.91
N SER A 486 -18.64 -6.83 -25.79
CA SER A 486 -17.52 -7.62 -26.33
C SER A 486 -16.59 -8.07 -25.20
N GLY A 487 -16.24 -7.15 -24.29
CA GLY A 487 -15.51 -7.44 -23.07
C GLY A 487 -16.21 -8.50 -22.21
N TRP A 488 -17.51 -8.32 -21.95
CA TRP A 488 -18.31 -9.29 -21.19
C TRP A 488 -18.31 -10.69 -21.82
N ARG A 489 -18.47 -10.79 -23.14
CA ARG A 489 -18.46 -12.06 -23.88
C ARG A 489 -17.09 -12.74 -23.83
N SER A 490 -16.00 -11.98 -23.81
CA SER A 490 -14.64 -12.53 -23.75
C SER A 490 -14.38 -13.38 -22.49
N LEU A 491 -15.10 -13.10 -21.39
CA LEU A 491 -14.95 -13.76 -20.09
C LEU A 491 -15.87 -14.98 -19.90
N ALA A 492 -16.56 -15.44 -20.96
CA ALA A 492 -17.55 -16.51 -20.87
C ALA A 492 -16.97 -17.84 -20.34
N GLU A 493 -15.75 -18.20 -20.73
CA GLU A 493 -15.10 -19.44 -20.25
C GLU A 493 -14.76 -19.37 -18.76
N GLN A 494 -14.31 -18.21 -18.25
CA GLN A 494 -14.04 -18.01 -16.83
C GLN A 494 -15.33 -18.14 -16.00
N ARG A 495 -16.43 -17.53 -16.44
CA ARG A 495 -17.74 -17.70 -15.79
C ARG A 495 -18.22 -19.14 -15.80
N ARG A 496 -18.05 -19.86 -16.92
CA ARG A 496 -18.40 -21.29 -17.01
C ARG A 496 -17.63 -22.12 -15.98
N ARG A 497 -16.36 -21.80 -15.72
CA ARG A 497 -15.59 -22.45 -14.65
C ARG A 497 -16.11 -22.09 -13.27
N ALA A 498 -16.35 -20.81 -12.99
CA ALA A 498 -16.93 -20.35 -11.73
C ALA A 498 -18.24 -21.10 -11.38
N PHE A 499 -19.02 -21.44 -12.40
CA PHE A 499 -20.22 -22.27 -12.28
C PHE A 499 -19.91 -23.75 -11.96
N MET A 500 -18.95 -24.36 -12.66
CA MET A 500 -18.68 -25.79 -12.59
C MET A 500 -17.78 -26.21 -11.41
N THR A 501 -16.95 -25.30 -10.89
CA THR A 501 -15.97 -25.61 -9.85
C THR A 501 -16.22 -24.83 -8.57
N HIS A 502 -16.46 -25.54 -7.46
CA HIS A 502 -16.71 -24.93 -6.15
C HIS A 502 -15.43 -24.39 -5.48
N ASP A 503 -14.26 -24.86 -5.90
CA ASP A 503 -12.97 -24.51 -5.29
C ASP A 503 -12.39 -23.18 -5.81
N ASP A 504 -12.82 -22.72 -6.99
CA ASP A 504 -12.31 -21.50 -7.62
C ASP A 504 -13.24 -20.30 -7.37
N THR A 505 -13.36 -19.92 -6.09
CA THR A 505 -14.28 -18.86 -5.62
C THR A 505 -13.99 -17.45 -6.15
N GLN A 506 -12.87 -17.25 -6.85
CA GLN A 506 -12.45 -15.99 -7.46
C GLN A 506 -12.62 -15.98 -9.00
N ALA A 507 -13.18 -17.03 -9.59
CA ALA A 507 -13.32 -17.14 -11.04
C ALA A 507 -14.30 -16.14 -11.66
N ASP A 508 -15.24 -15.60 -10.89
CA ASP A 508 -16.20 -14.61 -11.35
C ASP A 508 -15.80 -13.16 -11.05
N ASP A 509 -14.68 -12.92 -10.35
CA ASP A 509 -14.21 -11.56 -10.00
C ASP A 509 -13.97 -10.66 -11.23
N PRO A 510 -13.36 -11.12 -12.34
CA PRO A 510 -13.21 -10.30 -13.54
C PRO A 510 -14.56 -9.90 -14.15
N SER A 511 -15.53 -10.82 -14.16
CA SER A 511 -16.88 -10.52 -14.67
C SER A 511 -17.61 -9.55 -13.75
N PHE A 512 -17.47 -9.71 -12.44
CA PHE A 512 -18.08 -8.80 -11.46
C PHE A 512 -17.48 -7.38 -11.58
N PHE A 513 -16.15 -7.26 -11.64
CA PHE A 513 -15.46 -6.00 -11.87
C PHE A 513 -15.95 -5.33 -13.17
N HIS A 514 -16.02 -6.09 -14.26
CA HIS A 514 -16.51 -5.59 -15.55
C HIS A 514 -17.98 -5.17 -15.54
N ALA A 515 -18.82 -5.83 -14.73
CA ALA A 515 -20.21 -5.44 -14.52
C ALA A 515 -20.32 -4.12 -13.72
N CYS A 516 -19.46 -3.91 -12.72
CA CYS A 516 -19.35 -2.62 -12.04
C CYS A 516 -18.89 -1.50 -12.99
N VAL A 517 -17.99 -1.78 -13.94
CA VAL A 517 -17.64 -0.86 -15.03
C VAL A 517 -18.86 -0.55 -15.91
N GLY A 518 -19.69 -1.55 -16.21
CA GLY A 518 -20.94 -1.34 -16.95
C GLY A 518 -21.91 -0.43 -16.21
N LEU A 519 -22.03 -0.56 -14.89
CA LEU A 519 -22.84 0.34 -14.07
C LEU A 519 -22.28 1.78 -14.08
N SER A 520 -20.96 1.95 -13.97
CA SER A 520 -20.31 3.27 -14.13
C SER A 520 -20.52 3.87 -15.52
N LEU A 521 -20.51 3.04 -16.57
CA LEU A 521 -20.80 3.49 -17.94
C LEU A 521 -22.25 3.96 -18.09
N VAL A 522 -23.22 3.24 -17.50
CA VAL A 522 -24.61 3.70 -17.41
C VAL A 522 -24.68 5.07 -16.76
N ASP A 523 -24.00 5.27 -15.63
CA ASP A 523 -24.01 6.55 -14.92
C ASP A 523 -23.42 7.68 -15.79
N TYR A 524 -22.28 7.47 -16.46
CA TYR A 524 -21.74 8.47 -17.39
C TYR A 524 -22.64 8.80 -18.58
N LEU A 525 -23.33 7.80 -19.13
CA LEU A 525 -24.25 8.00 -20.25
C LEU A 525 -25.57 8.63 -19.79
N ALA A 526 -26.00 8.40 -18.55
CA ALA A 526 -27.26 8.91 -18.02
C ALA A 526 -27.14 10.36 -17.52
N PHE A 527 -25.98 10.76 -17.00
CA PHE A 527 -25.82 12.01 -16.25
C PHE A 527 -24.77 12.97 -16.86
N GLY A 528 -24.94 14.27 -16.62
CA GLY A 528 -23.95 15.30 -16.98
C GLY A 528 -24.18 15.99 -18.33
N ALA A 529 -23.23 16.86 -18.70
CA ALA A 529 -23.34 17.71 -19.89
C ALA A 529 -23.31 16.94 -21.22
N THR A 530 -22.77 15.71 -21.20
CA THR A 530 -22.62 14.83 -22.36
C THR A 530 -23.56 13.62 -22.30
N ALA A 531 -24.66 13.70 -21.54
CA ALA A 531 -25.60 12.60 -21.37
C ALA A 531 -26.15 12.10 -22.72
N ARG A 532 -26.21 10.78 -22.88
CA ARG A 532 -26.75 10.05 -24.02
C ARG A 532 -27.82 9.06 -23.52
N PRO A 533 -29.04 9.52 -23.16
CA PRO A 533 -30.03 8.70 -22.45
C PRO A 533 -30.45 7.43 -23.20
N LYS A 534 -30.44 7.46 -24.54
CA LYS A 534 -30.72 6.28 -25.36
C LYS A 534 -29.64 5.21 -25.20
N GLU A 535 -28.36 5.59 -25.28
CA GLU A 535 -27.24 4.68 -25.06
C GLU A 535 -27.17 4.22 -23.60
N ALA A 536 -27.51 5.11 -22.64
CA ALA A 536 -27.63 4.74 -21.23
C ALA A 536 -28.67 3.63 -21.02
N TRP A 537 -29.81 3.74 -21.70
CA TRP A 537 -30.85 2.71 -21.67
C TRP A 537 -30.41 1.40 -22.32
N GLU A 538 -29.78 1.45 -23.50
CA GLU A 538 -29.24 0.27 -24.17
C GLU A 538 -28.19 -0.43 -23.29
N CYS A 539 -27.31 0.35 -22.65
CA CYS A 539 -26.32 -0.14 -21.70
C CYS A 539 -26.98 -0.77 -20.47
N TRP A 540 -27.99 -0.13 -19.89
CA TRP A 540 -28.71 -0.65 -18.73
C TRP A 540 -29.39 -1.99 -19.04
N LEU A 541 -30.06 -2.11 -20.20
CA LEU A 541 -30.67 -3.37 -20.64
C LEU A 541 -29.63 -4.48 -20.79
N SER A 542 -28.52 -4.19 -21.46
CA SER A 542 -27.44 -5.14 -21.64
C SER A 542 -26.81 -5.58 -20.32
N LEU A 543 -26.56 -4.62 -19.42
CA LEU A 543 -26.07 -4.87 -18.06
C LEU A 543 -27.04 -5.75 -17.29
N PHE A 544 -28.35 -5.42 -17.28
CA PHE A 544 -29.37 -6.21 -16.61
C PHE A 544 -29.37 -7.65 -17.12
N ASP A 545 -29.39 -7.87 -18.44
CA ASP A 545 -29.42 -9.21 -19.03
C ASP A 545 -28.19 -10.04 -18.63
N CYS A 546 -27.01 -9.42 -18.68
CA CYS A 546 -25.74 -10.04 -18.32
C CYS A 546 -25.67 -10.40 -16.83
N VAL A 547 -25.97 -9.43 -15.96
CA VAL A 547 -25.87 -9.55 -14.51
C VAL A 547 -26.96 -10.46 -13.95
N PHE A 548 -28.19 -10.37 -14.46
CA PHE A 548 -29.30 -11.25 -14.04
C PHE A 548 -29.01 -12.71 -14.41
N SER A 549 -28.50 -12.96 -15.62
CA SER A 549 -28.05 -14.31 -15.99
C SER A 549 -26.93 -14.83 -15.08
N ALA A 550 -25.99 -13.96 -14.70
CA ALA A 550 -24.90 -14.32 -13.79
C ALA A 550 -25.41 -14.61 -12.36
N ALA A 551 -26.31 -13.77 -11.84
CA ALA A 551 -26.94 -13.96 -10.53
C ALA A 551 -27.67 -15.30 -10.45
N LEU A 552 -28.44 -15.67 -11.47
CA LEU A 552 -29.17 -16.95 -11.48
C LEU A 552 -28.28 -18.19 -11.59
N GLN A 553 -27.11 -18.07 -12.21
CA GLN A 553 -26.26 -19.21 -12.56
C GLN A 553 -25.11 -19.41 -11.57
N LEU A 554 -24.48 -18.36 -11.06
CA LEU A 554 -23.25 -18.46 -10.29
C LEU A 554 -23.48 -18.89 -8.83
N ASN A 555 -22.46 -19.53 -8.25
CA ASN A 555 -22.50 -20.25 -6.96
C ASN A 555 -23.09 -19.43 -5.78
N TRP A 556 -23.80 -20.10 -4.86
CA TRP A 556 -24.55 -19.51 -3.75
C TRP A 556 -23.70 -18.67 -2.79
N VAL A 557 -22.40 -18.96 -2.66
CA VAL A 557 -21.49 -18.30 -1.68
C VAL A 557 -21.29 -16.81 -1.95
N ARG A 558 -21.52 -16.35 -3.19
CA ARG A 558 -21.38 -14.93 -3.61
C ARG A 558 -22.60 -14.40 -4.36
N HIS A 559 -23.76 -15.04 -4.19
CA HIS A 559 -25.00 -14.63 -4.86
C HIS A 559 -25.40 -13.18 -4.51
N ASP A 560 -25.16 -12.76 -3.26
CA ASP A 560 -25.60 -11.47 -2.74
C ASP A 560 -24.95 -10.27 -3.43
N ARG A 561 -23.66 -10.34 -3.81
CA ARG A 561 -23.01 -9.21 -4.51
C ARG A 561 -23.61 -8.95 -5.89
N TRP A 562 -24.00 -10.01 -6.60
CA TRP A 562 -24.63 -9.90 -7.92
C TRP A 562 -26.04 -9.32 -7.80
N ARG A 563 -26.80 -9.74 -6.79
CA ARG A 563 -28.11 -9.14 -6.44
C ARG A 563 -28.01 -7.68 -6.04
N HIS A 564 -27.02 -7.32 -5.21
CA HIS A 564 -26.78 -5.93 -4.85
C HIS A 564 -26.47 -5.10 -6.09
N LEU A 565 -25.63 -5.59 -7.00
CA LEU A 565 -25.34 -4.89 -8.26
C LEU A 565 -26.61 -4.67 -9.10
N LEU A 566 -27.50 -5.67 -9.20
CA LEU A 566 -28.80 -5.51 -9.84
C LEU A 566 -29.64 -4.43 -9.16
N ALA A 567 -29.78 -4.48 -7.84
CA ALA A 567 -30.52 -3.46 -7.09
C ALA A 567 -29.95 -2.05 -7.35
N LYS A 568 -28.62 -1.90 -7.38
CA LYS A 568 -27.96 -0.63 -7.72
C LYS A 568 -28.23 -0.21 -9.16
N ALA A 569 -28.32 -1.13 -10.12
CA ALA A 569 -28.73 -0.81 -11.48
C ALA A 569 -30.18 -0.29 -11.52
N PHE A 570 -31.11 -0.90 -10.77
CA PHE A 570 -32.49 -0.41 -10.66
C PHE A 570 -32.59 0.98 -10.03
N ALA A 571 -31.67 1.37 -9.15
CA ALA A 571 -31.60 2.73 -8.61
C ALA A 571 -31.40 3.81 -9.71
N ARG A 572 -30.82 3.46 -10.86
CA ARG A 572 -30.59 4.40 -11.97
C ARG A 572 -31.79 4.54 -12.90
N LEU A 573 -32.71 3.57 -12.87
CA LEU A 573 -33.79 3.45 -13.84
C LEU A 573 -34.69 4.71 -13.90
N PRO A 574 -35.09 5.33 -12.76
CA PRO A 574 -35.90 6.56 -12.77
C PRO A 574 -35.19 7.75 -13.44
N HIS A 575 -33.86 7.75 -13.45
CA HIS A 575 -33.07 8.80 -14.07
C HIS A 575 -32.86 8.59 -15.57
N ILE A 576 -32.88 7.33 -16.04
CA ILE A 576 -32.73 6.99 -17.46
C ILE A 576 -34.06 7.15 -18.22
N ARG A 577 -35.18 6.68 -17.63
CA ARG A 577 -36.49 6.60 -18.28
C ARG A 577 -37.49 7.68 -17.84
N ARG A 578 -37.09 8.57 -16.92
CA ARG A 578 -37.91 9.51 -16.15
C ARG A 578 -38.70 8.84 -15.03
N VAL A 579 -38.94 9.61 -13.97
CA VAL A 579 -39.58 9.17 -12.72
C VAL A 579 -41.06 8.81 -12.90
N ASP A 580 -41.70 9.31 -13.96
CA ASP A 580 -43.10 9.10 -14.30
C ASP A 580 -43.33 7.94 -15.30
N ASP A 581 -42.28 7.28 -15.80
CA ASP A 581 -42.38 6.12 -16.69
C ASP A 581 -42.62 4.81 -15.91
N PHE A 582 -43.74 4.77 -15.19
CA PHE A 582 -44.10 3.67 -14.29
C PHE A 582 -44.27 2.34 -15.03
N GLU A 583 -44.76 2.37 -16.27
CA GLU A 583 -44.99 1.16 -17.08
C GLU A 583 -43.69 0.47 -17.46
N GLU A 584 -42.67 1.22 -17.88
CA GLU A 584 -41.35 0.68 -18.20
C GLU A 584 -40.66 0.16 -16.94
N MET A 585 -40.70 0.92 -15.84
CA MET A 585 -40.14 0.46 -14.56
C MET A 585 -40.80 -0.82 -14.06
N ALA A 586 -42.13 -0.91 -14.17
CA ALA A 586 -42.89 -2.10 -13.84
C ALA A 586 -42.55 -3.28 -14.78
N ALA A 587 -42.37 -3.00 -16.08
CA ALA A 587 -41.95 -4.01 -17.05
C ALA A 587 -40.60 -4.61 -16.64
N GLN A 588 -39.62 -3.78 -16.28
CA GLN A 588 -38.30 -4.28 -15.87
C GLN A 588 -38.34 -5.02 -14.52
N LEU A 589 -39.08 -4.54 -13.52
CA LEU A 589 -39.25 -5.25 -12.25
C LEU A 589 -39.92 -6.61 -12.43
N SER A 590 -40.87 -6.74 -13.37
CA SER A 590 -41.55 -8.01 -13.64
C SER A 590 -40.59 -9.11 -14.13
N ARG A 591 -39.46 -8.73 -14.75
CA ARG A 591 -38.43 -9.66 -15.26
C ARG A 591 -37.65 -10.36 -14.16
N LEU A 592 -37.66 -9.83 -12.93
CA LEU A 592 -37.05 -10.48 -11.75
C LEU A 592 -37.74 -11.79 -11.38
N GLY A 593 -38.94 -12.05 -11.92
CA GLY A 593 -39.63 -13.32 -11.74
C GLY A 593 -40.01 -13.55 -10.27
N GLY A 594 -39.79 -14.77 -9.76
CA GLY A 594 -40.18 -15.21 -8.41
C GLY A 594 -39.20 -14.87 -7.30
N ASP A 595 -38.14 -14.10 -7.57
CA ASP A 595 -37.20 -13.68 -6.52
C ASP A 595 -37.77 -12.48 -5.74
N ASP A 596 -38.53 -12.77 -4.68
CA ASP A 596 -39.21 -11.75 -3.86
C ASP A 596 -38.24 -10.85 -3.09
N GLU A 597 -37.12 -11.39 -2.61
CA GLU A 597 -36.13 -10.60 -1.88
C GLU A 597 -35.42 -9.61 -2.82
N LEU A 598 -35.00 -10.05 -4.00
CA LEU A 598 -34.42 -9.16 -5.02
C LEU A 598 -35.46 -8.13 -5.51
N LEU A 599 -36.72 -8.54 -5.64
CA LEU A 599 -37.81 -7.61 -5.96
C LEU A 599 -37.90 -6.50 -4.91
N VAL A 600 -37.86 -6.83 -3.60
CA VAL A 600 -37.88 -5.82 -2.52
C VAL A 600 -36.68 -4.87 -2.64
N TRP A 601 -35.47 -5.39 -2.85
CA TRP A 601 -34.28 -4.56 -3.04
C TRP A 601 -34.41 -3.59 -4.21
N CYS A 602 -34.74 -4.11 -5.40
CA CYS A 602 -34.85 -3.30 -6.62
C CYS A 602 -35.99 -2.27 -6.51
N LEU A 603 -37.12 -2.67 -5.91
CA LEU A 603 -38.23 -1.78 -5.65
C LEU A 603 -37.84 -0.66 -4.68
N ALA A 604 -37.21 -1.00 -3.55
CA ALA A 604 -36.73 -0.02 -2.59
C ALA A 604 -35.80 1.01 -3.27
N MET A 605 -34.86 0.55 -4.09
CA MET A 605 -33.96 1.43 -4.84
C MET A 605 -34.68 2.37 -5.82
N ILE A 606 -35.74 1.91 -6.50
CA ILE A 606 -36.56 2.75 -7.37
C ILE A 606 -37.33 3.81 -6.56
N LEU A 607 -37.96 3.41 -5.46
CA LEU A 607 -38.77 4.29 -4.62
C LEU A 607 -37.91 5.35 -3.92
N ASP A 608 -36.73 4.97 -3.41
CA ASP A 608 -35.77 5.89 -2.80
C ASP A 608 -35.24 6.93 -3.82
N ASN A 609 -35.43 6.70 -5.13
CA ASN A 609 -35.12 7.63 -6.22
C ASN A 609 -36.34 8.41 -6.74
N GLY A 610 -37.39 8.55 -5.93
CA GLY A 610 -38.48 9.51 -6.14
C GLY A 610 -39.71 8.98 -6.89
N VAL A 611 -39.76 7.68 -7.18
CA VAL A 611 -40.91 7.05 -7.85
C VAL A 611 -42.02 6.78 -6.83
N GLU A 612 -43.26 7.13 -7.18
CA GLU A 612 -44.40 6.94 -6.29
C GLU A 612 -44.84 5.46 -6.23
N ALA A 613 -44.78 4.86 -5.04
CA ALA A 613 -45.15 3.46 -4.81
C ALA A 613 -46.58 3.10 -5.27
N PRO A 614 -47.62 3.92 -5.04
CA PRO A 614 -48.97 3.61 -5.51
C PRO A 614 -49.09 3.51 -7.04
N LEU A 615 -48.41 4.40 -7.78
CA LEU A 615 -48.47 4.45 -9.24
C LEU A 615 -47.68 3.29 -9.86
N LEU A 616 -46.50 3.00 -9.30
CA LEU A 616 -45.70 1.85 -9.71
C LEU A 616 -46.44 0.53 -9.44
N ALA A 617 -47.13 0.41 -8.29
CA ALA A 617 -47.93 -0.77 -7.99
C ALA A 617 -49.12 -0.96 -8.96
N GLN A 618 -49.75 0.13 -9.41
CA GLN A 618 -50.78 0.07 -10.45
C GLN A 618 -50.20 -0.41 -11.78
N ALA A 619 -49.04 0.11 -12.19
CA ALA A 619 -48.37 -0.32 -13.41
C ALA A 619 -47.93 -1.80 -13.35
N MET A 620 -47.49 -2.29 -12.19
CA MET A 620 -47.15 -3.70 -11.97
C MET A 620 -48.35 -4.65 -12.16
N GLN A 621 -49.59 -4.19 -11.92
CA GLN A 621 -50.78 -4.99 -12.18
C GLN A 621 -50.99 -5.27 -13.68
N ILE A 622 -50.58 -4.35 -14.57
CA ILE A 622 -50.62 -4.53 -16.03
C ILE A 622 -49.76 -5.74 -16.42
N HIS A 623 -48.61 -5.89 -15.75
CA HIS A 623 -47.69 -7.02 -15.90
C HIS A 623 -48.07 -8.25 -15.05
N ARG A 624 -49.29 -8.29 -14.52
CA ARG A 624 -49.84 -9.39 -13.70
C ARG A 624 -49.08 -9.66 -12.40
N VAL A 625 -48.40 -8.66 -11.85
CA VAL A 625 -47.72 -8.76 -10.56
C VAL A 625 -48.53 -8.01 -9.50
N ASN A 626 -49.13 -8.75 -8.57
CA ASN A 626 -49.78 -8.16 -7.40
C ASN A 626 -48.73 -7.88 -6.32
N LEU A 627 -48.22 -6.65 -6.31
CA LEU A 627 -47.12 -6.26 -5.44
C LEU A 627 -47.48 -6.38 -3.94
N THR A 628 -48.70 -5.98 -3.55
CA THR A 628 -49.16 -6.10 -2.16
C THR A 628 -49.17 -7.55 -1.68
N ALA A 629 -49.66 -8.48 -2.51
CA ALA A 629 -49.69 -9.89 -2.16
C ALA A 629 -48.27 -10.48 -2.04
N ARG A 630 -47.39 -10.18 -3.01
CA ARG A 630 -46.01 -10.69 -2.99
C ARG A 630 -45.20 -10.19 -1.80
N LEU A 631 -45.30 -8.91 -1.48
CA LEU A 631 -44.61 -8.33 -0.31
C LEU A 631 -45.15 -8.93 1.00
N ALA A 632 -46.47 -9.14 1.10
CA ALA A 632 -47.07 -9.79 2.27
C ALA A 632 -46.60 -11.25 2.42
N ASP A 633 -46.52 -12.00 1.32
CA ASP A 633 -46.01 -13.38 1.32
C ASP A 633 -44.53 -13.44 1.74
N PHE A 634 -43.70 -12.51 1.25
CA PHE A 634 -42.30 -12.38 1.64
C PHE A 634 -42.13 -12.06 3.13
N ILE A 635 -42.85 -11.07 3.65
CA ILE A 635 -42.84 -10.71 5.07
C ILE A 635 -43.27 -11.91 5.92
N ALA A 636 -44.38 -12.56 5.55
CA ALA A 636 -44.88 -13.72 6.27
C ALA A 636 -43.93 -14.92 6.22
N TRP A 637 -43.08 -15.03 5.19
CA TRP A 637 -42.05 -16.06 5.09
C TRP A 637 -40.84 -15.75 5.98
N GLU A 638 -40.34 -14.52 5.96
CA GLU A 638 -39.22 -14.04 6.80
C GLU A 638 -39.56 -14.13 8.30
N GLU A 639 -40.81 -13.84 8.67
CA GLU A 639 -41.27 -13.74 10.07
C GLU A 639 -41.86 -15.04 10.63
N ARG A 640 -41.77 -16.18 9.93
CA ARG A 640 -42.37 -17.44 10.41
C ARG A 640 -41.83 -17.86 11.77
N GLU A 641 -42.74 -18.20 12.68
CA GLU A 641 -42.39 -18.78 13.98
C GLU A 641 -41.50 -20.04 13.80
N GLY A 642 -40.25 -19.95 14.27
CA GLY A 642 -39.24 -21.02 14.17
C GLY A 642 -37.89 -20.56 13.62
N THR A 643 -37.81 -19.41 12.95
CA THR A 643 -36.53 -18.77 12.59
C THR A 643 -35.94 -18.09 13.84
N ARG A 644 -34.82 -18.60 14.35
CA ARG A 644 -34.09 -18.00 15.50
C ARG A 644 -33.42 -16.65 15.18
N ARG A 645 -33.72 -16.05 14.03
CA ARG A 645 -33.06 -14.84 13.53
C ARG A 645 -34.05 -13.67 13.61
N PRO A 646 -33.62 -12.48 14.05
CA PRO A 646 -34.47 -11.29 13.93
C PRO A 646 -34.87 -11.08 12.46
N PRO A 647 -36.03 -10.43 12.19
CA PRO A 647 -36.46 -10.10 10.83
C PRO A 647 -35.34 -9.36 10.10
N SER A 648 -35.10 -9.71 8.83
CA SER A 648 -34.09 -9.01 8.03
C SER A 648 -34.49 -7.52 7.86
N PRO A 649 -33.51 -6.60 7.70
CA PRO A 649 -33.81 -5.20 7.35
C PRO A 649 -34.68 -5.05 6.09
N LEU A 650 -34.63 -6.04 5.20
CA LEU A 650 -35.49 -6.15 4.02
C LEU A 650 -36.96 -6.39 4.35
N ALA A 651 -37.25 -7.23 5.35
CA ALA A 651 -38.62 -7.45 5.81
C ALA A 651 -39.22 -6.14 6.36
N GLU A 652 -38.44 -5.34 7.10
CA GLU A 652 -38.87 -4.02 7.55
C GLU A 652 -39.10 -3.05 6.39
N LYS A 653 -38.17 -2.97 5.42
CA LYS A 653 -38.37 -2.14 4.22
C LYS A 653 -39.59 -2.59 3.41
N ALA A 654 -39.86 -3.89 3.31
CA ALA A 654 -41.05 -4.42 2.65
C ALA A 654 -42.34 -3.98 3.39
N LYS A 655 -42.36 -3.99 4.73
CA LYS A 655 -43.50 -3.47 5.52
C LYS A 655 -43.73 -1.98 5.28
N GLU A 656 -42.65 -1.18 5.28
CA GLU A 656 -42.72 0.26 4.98
C GLU A 656 -43.37 0.50 3.61
N ILE A 657 -42.96 -0.26 2.59
CA ILE A 657 -43.52 -0.17 1.25
C ILE A 657 -45.00 -0.56 1.26
N VAL A 658 -45.38 -1.67 1.89
CA VAL A 658 -46.78 -2.13 1.96
C VAL A 658 -47.69 -1.08 2.61
N GLN A 659 -47.22 -0.35 3.62
CA GLN A 659 -48.01 0.69 4.30
C GLN A 659 -48.41 1.85 3.40
N VAL A 660 -47.62 2.15 2.37
CA VAL A 660 -47.89 3.23 1.41
C VAL A 660 -48.60 2.74 0.14
N LEU A 661 -48.80 1.43 -0.03
CA LEU A 661 -49.57 0.89 -1.15
C LEU A 661 -51.08 1.00 -0.90
N PRO A 662 -51.88 1.29 -1.94
CA PRO A 662 -53.34 1.31 -1.80
C PRO A 662 -53.83 -0.08 -1.38
N PRO A 663 -54.81 -0.18 -0.46
CA PRO A 663 -55.41 -1.46 -0.10
C PRO A 663 -55.96 -2.10 -1.38
N SER A 664 -55.54 -3.33 -1.64
CA SER A 664 -55.75 -4.05 -2.90
C SER A 664 -57.15 -3.79 -3.47
N LEU A 665 -57.22 -3.14 -4.64
CA LEU A 665 -58.41 -3.17 -5.47
C LEU A 665 -58.60 -4.62 -5.92
N VAL A 666 -59.45 -5.34 -5.19
CA VAL A 666 -59.88 -6.70 -5.52
C VAL A 666 -60.63 -6.64 -6.84
N TYR A 667 -59.94 -6.79 -7.96
CA TYR A 667 -60.58 -7.15 -9.22
C TYR A 667 -60.85 -8.65 -9.20
N GLY A 668 -62.13 -8.99 -9.16
CA GLY A 668 -62.62 -10.35 -8.99
C GLY A 668 -62.07 -11.33 -10.02
N GLN A 669 -61.28 -12.28 -9.54
CA GLN A 669 -61.36 -13.64 -10.03
C GLN A 669 -61.72 -14.54 -8.87
N THR A 670 -62.98 -14.94 -8.84
CA THR A 670 -63.47 -16.07 -8.05
C THR A 670 -62.79 -17.34 -8.58
N VAL A 671 -61.55 -17.60 -8.17
CA VAL A 671 -60.96 -18.93 -8.31
C VAL A 671 -61.66 -19.80 -7.28
N ARG A 672 -62.65 -20.58 -7.75
CA ARG A 672 -63.22 -21.69 -6.97
C ARG A 672 -62.08 -22.64 -6.60
N VAL A 673 -61.62 -22.54 -5.36
CA VAL A 673 -60.83 -23.59 -4.72
C VAL A 673 -61.71 -24.83 -4.64
N ARG A 674 -61.54 -25.77 -5.58
CA ARG A 674 -61.98 -27.15 -5.40
C ARG A 674 -61.03 -27.77 -4.37
N THR A 675 -61.49 -27.83 -3.13
CA THR A 675 -60.91 -28.65 -2.08
C THR A 675 -61.03 -30.12 -2.46
N HIS A 676 -59.95 -30.70 -3.00
CA HIS A 676 -59.74 -32.15 -2.91
C HIS A 676 -59.23 -32.46 -1.50
N LYS A 677 -60.18 -32.76 -0.60
CA LYS A 677 -59.90 -33.54 0.62
C LYS A 677 -59.47 -34.94 0.19
N ASN A 678 -58.18 -35.23 0.20
CA ASN A 678 -57.70 -36.60 0.38
C ASN A 678 -57.55 -36.83 1.88
N VAL A 679 -58.54 -37.52 2.44
CA VAL A 679 -58.47 -38.15 3.76
C VAL A 679 -57.59 -39.38 3.60
N PHE A 680 -56.44 -39.40 4.27
CA PHE A 680 -55.75 -40.62 4.66
C PHE A 680 -55.58 -40.57 6.18
N LEU A 681 -56.46 -41.29 6.87
CA LEU A 681 -56.32 -41.72 8.25
C LEU A 681 -55.86 -43.19 8.21
N GLY A 682 -54.63 -43.46 8.65
CA GLY A 682 -54.31 -44.67 9.43
C GLY A 682 -54.12 -44.20 10.88
N GLU A 683 -54.45 -44.93 11.93
CA GLU A 683 -54.44 -46.38 12.15
C GLU A 683 -55.42 -46.79 13.29
N ALA A 684 -55.57 -48.11 13.46
CA ALA A 684 -55.97 -48.85 14.66
C ALA A 684 -57.47 -49.09 14.94
N LEU A 685 -58.02 -50.14 14.33
CA LEU A 685 -58.47 -51.41 14.96
C LEU A 685 -59.04 -52.38 13.92
#